data_AF-A0A1I1F0I1-F1
#
_entry.id   AF-A0A1I1F0I1-F1
#
_cell.length_a   1.000
_cell.length_b   1.000
_cell.length_c   1.000
_cell.angle_alpha   90.00
_cell.angle_beta   90.00
_cell.angle_gamma   90.00
#
_symmetry.space_group_name_H-M   'P 1'
#
loop_
_entity.id
_entity.type
_entity.pdbx_description
1 polymer ?
#
loop_
_entity_poly.entity_id
_entity_poly.type
_entity_poly.pdbx_seq_one_letter_code
_entity_poly.pdbx_strand_id
1 'polypeptide(L)'
;MVNREFSRRRCLKLAAVGGGVAALAGCSDSDPSEAPADGPQSDADGAASIPALRLETAGFASARQFENGNYERIHASRKRRAIETLLADPEVNDLVTDWIGSFEAYEVLTNHLETISIQGPTSLRIDEQGFPDGDEAEFEVTAENRRTVYGLVDRYRDELVALEITEPEDVTWTVTQNPAQMEIGQMIHRTETVQDAFGDMTDREWYPSWKGAAGGYAGIGQADLRHGEGATAVMHVKDDGDLRVISALIDGSEPGNPELVDVAVVDHAVEYPLYRLAETIEPRSESVLATVPDVPTEQRPYYTANDGYHRIEPPAESFEQDGWTIEWEQSAVHGATVSAAYNDSPVFEAMDSPITYTGYYLPPREGRNTREWYFPDDDTVFSGDLLFWDVHSSVTGGPGLLGKLDFPAREGVPNGFQLKSHYHSSAIGRESIDFHSGVRFGPYNYDIAYEFYEDGVLTPVFRRAGPGFMTHFMQKLEQNADSYGENGTYEEPVVPHYISAQAIDITPGTEDGTAVELFDGDEWTTPESEFYLEGEPGTIVRFSNPDGTETVDVPLDETLELVVVRRDSDEIGPGEYPAHRLYDEDALSELYHPAQYVDEQPIQGERLIVWLLMLGSTNQLPYPAGVTNFVTTARLTLSGY
;
A
#
# COMPACT_ATOMS: atom_id res chain seq x y z
N MET A 1 -22.86 10.30 -45.27
CA MET A 1 -21.73 11.18 -44.91
C MET A 1 -21.89 11.47 -43.43
N VAL A 2 -21.16 10.72 -42.61
CA VAL A 2 -21.14 10.85 -41.16
C VAL A 2 -19.70 11.25 -40.83
N ASN A 3 -19.52 12.44 -40.28
CA ASN A 3 -18.26 12.88 -39.69
C ASN A 3 -17.99 11.95 -38.50
N ARG A 4 -16.99 11.07 -38.64
CA ARG A 4 -16.34 10.46 -37.48
C ARG A 4 -15.34 11.49 -36.99
N GLU A 5 -15.68 12.20 -35.92
CA GLU A 5 -14.66 12.86 -35.11
C GLU A 5 -13.74 11.77 -34.57
N PHE A 6 -12.53 11.73 -35.14
CA PHE A 6 -11.43 10.95 -34.61
C PHE A 6 -11.07 11.55 -33.23
N SER A 7 -11.33 10.81 -32.15
CA SER A 7 -11.00 11.27 -30.80
C SER A 7 -9.48 11.44 -30.65
N ARG A 8 -9.07 12.56 -30.04
CA ARG A 8 -7.65 12.89 -29.74
C ARG A 8 -6.94 11.76 -29.00
N ARG A 9 -7.66 10.96 -28.19
CA ARG A 9 -7.13 9.79 -27.45
C ARG A 9 -6.51 8.73 -28.38
N ARG A 10 -7.09 8.47 -29.56
CA ARG A 10 -6.49 7.56 -30.55
C ARG A 10 -5.27 8.17 -31.26
N CYS A 11 -5.20 9.49 -31.41
CA CYS A 11 -4.03 10.16 -31.96
C CYS A 11 -2.84 10.14 -31.00
N LEU A 12 -3.07 10.29 -29.69
CA LEU A 12 -2.02 10.19 -28.67
C LEU A 12 -1.49 8.75 -28.56
N LYS A 13 -2.36 7.73 -28.65
CA LYS A 13 -1.95 6.31 -28.78
C LYS A 13 -1.09 6.02 -30.02
N LEU A 14 -1.18 6.84 -31.08
CA LEU A 14 -0.41 6.69 -32.33
C LEU A 14 0.86 7.55 -32.37
N ALA A 15 0.96 8.60 -31.55
CA ALA A 15 2.12 9.50 -31.53
C ALA A 15 3.34 8.90 -30.79
N ALA A 16 3.12 7.97 -29.87
CA ALA A 16 4.18 7.24 -29.14
C ALA A 16 5.08 6.37 -30.06
N VAL A 17 4.64 6.05 -31.27
CA VAL A 17 5.37 5.21 -32.24
C VAL A 17 6.50 5.98 -32.97
N GLY A 18 6.61 7.30 -32.78
CA GLY A 18 7.41 8.17 -33.65
C GLY A 18 8.79 8.62 -33.18
N GLY A 19 9.20 8.37 -31.92
CA GLY A 19 10.27 9.16 -31.30
C GLY A 19 11.31 8.37 -30.50
N GLY A 20 12.08 7.48 -31.12
CA GLY A 20 13.14 6.75 -30.42
C GLY A 20 14.34 6.40 -31.30
N VAL A 21 15.19 7.38 -31.65
CA VAL A 21 16.52 7.11 -32.20
C VAL A 21 17.57 8.05 -31.59
N ALA A 22 18.61 7.41 -31.03
CA ALA A 22 19.96 7.88 -30.69
C ALA A 22 20.23 8.41 -29.27
N ALA A 23 20.94 7.61 -28.46
CA ALA A 23 22.39 7.79 -28.24
C ALA A 23 23.02 6.60 -27.48
N LEU A 24 23.75 5.76 -28.22
CA LEU A 24 24.76 4.84 -27.69
C LEU A 24 26.08 5.61 -27.50
N ALA A 25 26.64 5.62 -26.28
CA ALA A 25 28.09 5.65 -26.04
C ALA A 25 28.40 5.61 -24.53
N GLY A 26 29.34 4.74 -24.13
CA GLY A 26 30.05 4.91 -22.85
C GLY A 26 30.62 3.64 -22.20
N CYS A 27 31.28 2.76 -22.94
CA CYS A 27 32.10 1.70 -22.36
C CYS A 27 33.26 2.31 -21.53
N SER A 28 33.46 1.81 -20.30
CA SER A 28 34.77 1.89 -19.66
C SER A 28 35.14 0.53 -19.07
N ASP A 29 36.24 0.00 -19.60
CA ASP A 29 36.95 -1.21 -19.17
C ASP A 29 37.53 -1.04 -17.76
N SER A 30 37.54 -2.11 -16.99
CA SER A 30 38.49 -2.33 -15.89
C SER A 30 38.76 -3.83 -15.75
N ASP A 31 39.98 -4.21 -16.13
CA ASP A 31 40.53 -5.57 -16.09
C ASP A 31 40.63 -6.14 -14.64
N PRO A 32 40.63 -7.48 -14.47
CA PRO A 32 40.68 -8.14 -13.17
C PRO A 32 42.10 -8.59 -12.79
N SER A 33 42.62 -8.16 -11.64
CA SER A 33 43.67 -8.92 -10.93
C SER A 33 43.88 -8.43 -9.50
N GLU A 34 43.61 -9.29 -8.51
CA GLU A 34 44.60 -9.77 -7.54
C GLU A 34 43.92 -10.75 -6.56
N ALA A 35 44.49 -11.96 -6.47
CA ALA A 35 44.05 -13.03 -5.58
C ALA A 35 44.41 -12.71 -4.11
N PRO A 36 43.56 -13.03 -3.11
CA PRO A 36 43.99 -13.04 -1.73
C PRO A 36 44.67 -14.37 -1.38
N ALA A 37 45.81 -14.25 -0.69
CA ALA A 37 46.59 -15.35 -0.16
C ALA A 37 45.90 -16.06 1.02
N ASP A 38 46.13 -17.36 1.12
CA ASP A 38 45.73 -18.27 2.19
C ASP A 38 46.11 -17.80 3.62
N GLY A 39 45.11 -17.77 4.50
CA GLY A 39 45.13 -18.30 5.88
C GLY A 39 45.89 -17.53 6.98
N PRO A 40 45.37 -17.58 8.23
CA PRO A 40 45.27 -18.86 8.94
C PRO A 40 43.89 -19.19 9.55
N GLN A 41 43.48 -20.42 9.28
CA GLN A 41 42.85 -21.42 10.18
C GLN A 41 41.80 -20.98 11.21
N SER A 42 40.55 -21.28 10.83
CA SER A 42 39.53 -22.03 11.58
C SER A 42 39.75 -22.27 13.08
N ASP A 43 38.92 -21.60 13.90
CA ASP A 43 38.24 -22.26 15.01
C ASP A 43 36.79 -22.52 14.56
N ALA A 44 36.56 -23.75 14.10
CA ALA A 44 35.23 -24.32 14.00
C ALA A 44 34.94 -25.01 15.33
N ASP A 45 34.13 -24.38 16.18
CA ASP A 45 33.19 -25.03 17.12
C ASP A 45 32.58 -23.97 18.03
N GLY A 46 31.31 -23.67 17.80
CA GLY A 46 30.51 -22.75 18.59
C GLY A 46 29.55 -22.00 17.68
N ALA A 47 28.31 -22.48 17.55
CA ALA A 47 27.20 -21.62 17.16
C ALA A 47 27.30 -20.39 18.06
N ALA A 48 27.70 -19.24 17.50
CA ALA A 48 27.82 -18.02 18.26
C ALA A 48 26.39 -17.62 18.63
N SER A 49 25.91 -18.12 19.77
CA SER A 49 24.60 -17.78 20.32
C SER A 49 24.51 -16.26 20.32
N ILE A 50 23.53 -15.73 19.60
CA ILE A 50 23.31 -14.30 19.62
C ILE A 50 23.08 -13.90 21.07
N PRO A 51 23.81 -12.90 21.60
CA PRO A 51 23.66 -12.53 23.01
C PRO A 51 22.20 -12.25 23.33
N ALA A 52 21.64 -12.86 24.38
CA ALA A 52 20.26 -12.61 24.81
C ALA A 52 19.94 -11.11 24.94
N LEU A 53 20.94 -10.33 25.38
CA LEU A 53 20.88 -8.88 25.46
C LEU A 53 20.57 -8.19 24.11
N ARG A 54 21.04 -8.74 22.98
CA ARG A 54 20.75 -8.20 21.63
C ARG A 54 19.28 -8.36 21.28
N LEU A 55 18.67 -9.47 21.68
CA LEU A 55 17.23 -9.71 21.55
C LEU A 55 16.48 -8.80 22.52
N GLU A 56 16.77 -8.85 23.82
CA GLU A 56 16.09 -8.07 24.86
C GLU A 56 16.11 -6.55 24.66
N THR A 57 17.11 -6.02 23.92
CA THR A 57 17.23 -4.57 23.66
C THR A 57 16.82 -4.16 22.25
N ALA A 58 16.35 -5.09 21.42
CA ALA A 58 15.84 -4.77 20.10
C ALA A 58 14.48 -4.09 20.23
N GLY A 59 14.32 -2.97 19.52
CA GLY A 59 13.08 -2.20 19.42
C GLY A 59 12.83 -1.81 17.97
N PHE A 60 11.72 -1.13 17.70
CA PHE A 60 11.39 -0.69 16.34
C PHE A 60 12.46 0.27 15.80
N ALA A 61 12.81 0.14 14.51
CA ALA A 61 13.73 1.03 13.83
C ALA A 61 12.97 2.08 13.01
N SER A 62 13.24 3.36 13.26
CA SER A 62 12.59 4.47 12.54
C SER A 62 13.15 4.65 11.13
N ALA A 63 12.42 5.32 10.25
CA ALA A 63 12.87 5.57 8.88
C ALA A 63 14.20 6.36 8.83
N ARG A 64 14.38 7.37 9.70
CA ARG A 64 15.59 8.20 9.76
C ARG A 64 16.84 7.46 10.26
N GLN A 65 16.70 6.30 10.89
CA GLN A 65 17.85 5.48 11.32
C GLN A 65 18.57 4.81 10.14
N PHE A 66 18.08 4.99 8.91
CA PHE A 66 18.67 4.46 7.69
C PHE A 66 19.12 5.61 6.79
N GLU A 67 20.38 5.56 6.34
CA GLU A 67 20.94 6.56 5.42
C GLU A 67 20.75 6.16 3.94
N ASN A 68 20.85 7.12 3.02
CA ASN A 68 21.05 6.89 1.58
C ASN A 68 20.01 5.97 0.91
N GLY A 69 18.72 6.12 1.25
CA GLY A 69 17.65 5.30 0.68
C GLY A 69 17.68 3.83 1.13
N ASN A 70 18.42 3.51 2.20
CA ASN A 70 18.51 2.15 2.71
C ASN A 70 17.19 1.70 3.36
N TYR A 71 16.33 2.63 3.77
CA TYR A 71 15.04 2.28 4.34
C TYR A 71 14.14 1.59 3.32
N GLU A 72 13.98 2.21 2.16
CA GLU A 72 13.24 1.72 1.01
C GLU A 72 13.85 0.39 0.53
N ARG A 73 15.18 0.32 0.42
CA ARG A 73 15.88 -0.92 0.02
C ARG A 73 15.63 -2.08 0.96
N ILE A 74 15.58 -1.86 2.27
CA ILE A 74 15.31 -2.91 3.25
C ILE A 74 13.89 -3.43 3.03
N HIS A 75 12.89 -2.55 2.95
CA HIS A 75 11.51 -2.98 2.71
C HIS A 75 11.28 -3.58 1.31
N ALA A 76 12.04 -3.15 0.30
CA ALA A 76 11.95 -3.64 -1.07
C ALA A 76 12.65 -4.99 -1.32
N SER A 77 13.76 -5.29 -0.64
CA SER A 77 14.57 -6.48 -0.93
C SER A 77 14.72 -7.43 0.24
N ARG A 78 14.79 -6.90 1.47
CA ARG A 78 15.08 -7.71 2.64
C ARG A 78 13.86 -8.47 3.16
N LYS A 79 12.64 -7.95 2.96
CA LYS A 79 11.41 -8.70 3.28
C LYS A 79 11.43 -10.09 2.62
N ARG A 80 11.61 -10.13 1.29
CA ARG A 80 11.73 -11.40 0.55
C ARG A 80 12.85 -12.27 1.10
N ARG A 81 14.04 -11.69 1.36
CA ARG A 81 15.17 -12.46 1.88
C ARG A 81 14.92 -13.05 3.27
N ALA A 82 14.20 -12.33 4.14
CA ALA A 82 13.78 -12.81 5.44
C ALA A 82 12.75 -13.96 5.30
N ILE A 83 11.81 -13.86 4.35
CA ILE A 83 10.88 -14.95 4.00
C ILE A 83 11.66 -16.18 3.54
N GLU A 84 12.58 -16.04 2.58
CA GLU A 84 13.40 -17.16 2.09
C GLU A 84 14.23 -17.79 3.21
N THR A 85 14.73 -16.98 4.15
CA THR A 85 15.47 -17.46 5.33
C THR A 85 14.59 -18.29 6.26
N LEU A 86 13.33 -17.88 6.42
CA LEU A 86 12.31 -18.58 7.20
C LEU A 86 11.89 -19.89 6.52
N LEU A 87 11.60 -19.85 5.22
CA LEU A 87 11.21 -21.01 4.41
C LEU A 87 12.34 -22.02 4.19
N ALA A 88 13.60 -21.68 4.49
CA ALA A 88 14.71 -22.61 4.46
C ALA A 88 14.78 -23.53 5.70
N ASP A 89 14.00 -23.26 6.75
CA ASP A 89 13.81 -24.20 7.85
C ASP A 89 12.89 -25.35 7.40
N PRO A 90 13.29 -26.63 7.55
CA PRO A 90 12.51 -27.75 7.02
C PRO A 90 11.11 -27.89 7.63
N GLU A 91 10.91 -27.60 8.91
CA GLU A 91 9.57 -27.68 9.53
C GLU A 91 8.64 -26.58 9.02
N VAL A 92 9.19 -25.41 8.73
CA VAL A 92 8.43 -24.31 8.12
C VAL A 92 8.14 -24.60 6.65
N ASN A 93 9.13 -25.10 5.89
CA ASN A 93 8.96 -25.42 4.48
C ASN A 93 7.85 -26.45 4.28
N ASP A 94 7.92 -27.56 5.01
CA ASP A 94 6.92 -28.64 4.96
C ASP A 94 5.51 -28.12 5.28
N LEU A 95 5.39 -27.23 6.28
CA LEU A 95 4.11 -26.60 6.63
C LEU A 95 3.58 -25.69 5.51
N VAL A 96 4.43 -24.83 4.95
CA VAL A 96 4.00 -23.76 4.03
C VAL A 96 3.69 -24.31 2.64
N THR A 97 4.36 -25.38 2.20
CA THR A 97 4.07 -26.02 0.91
C THR A 97 2.63 -26.54 0.82
N ASP A 98 2.02 -26.90 1.95
CA ASP A 98 0.63 -27.39 2.02
C ASP A 98 -0.43 -26.27 2.10
N TRP A 99 -0.03 -24.99 2.06
CA TRP A 99 -0.96 -23.87 2.15
C TRP A 99 -1.66 -23.57 0.82
N ILE A 100 -2.93 -23.16 0.90
CA ILE A 100 -3.74 -22.73 -0.26
C ILE A 100 -3.87 -21.20 -0.36
N GLY A 101 -3.33 -20.49 0.62
CA GLY A 101 -3.38 -19.04 0.76
C GLY A 101 -2.30 -18.57 1.73
N SER A 102 -1.93 -17.29 1.68
CA SER A 102 -0.90 -16.77 2.58
C SER A 102 -1.00 -15.27 2.83
N PHE A 103 -0.63 -14.86 4.04
CA PHE A 103 -0.42 -13.49 4.46
C PHE A 103 0.93 -13.38 5.16
N GLU A 104 1.63 -12.26 4.95
CA GLU A 104 2.88 -12.00 5.62
C GLU A 104 2.99 -10.57 6.12
N ALA A 105 3.69 -10.42 7.24
CA ALA A 105 4.01 -9.15 7.85
C ALA A 105 5.51 -9.06 8.09
N TYR A 106 6.08 -7.88 7.92
CA TYR A 106 7.51 -7.63 8.06
C TYR A 106 7.74 -6.27 8.69
N GLU A 107 8.60 -6.24 9.71
CA GLU A 107 9.08 -5.00 10.32
C GLU A 107 10.57 -5.08 10.58
N VAL A 108 11.19 -3.90 10.66
CA VAL A 108 12.62 -3.77 10.90
C VAL A 108 12.83 -3.35 12.34
N LEU A 109 13.69 -4.10 13.03
CA LEU A 109 14.08 -3.79 14.39
C LEU A 109 15.51 -3.22 14.42
N THR A 110 15.84 -2.56 15.52
CA THR A 110 17.20 -2.18 15.85
C THR A 110 18.06 -3.45 16.02
N ASN A 111 19.37 -3.25 16.23
CA ASN A 111 20.31 -4.36 16.41
C ASN A 111 20.40 -5.30 15.19
N HIS A 112 20.08 -4.82 13.99
CA HIS A 112 20.15 -5.58 12.74
C HIS A 112 19.26 -6.82 12.74
N LEU A 113 18.10 -6.71 13.38
CA LEU A 113 17.10 -7.76 13.40
C LEU A 113 15.91 -7.39 12.51
N GLU A 114 15.31 -8.41 11.93
CA GLU A 114 14.12 -8.30 11.08
C GLU A 114 13.08 -9.25 11.66
N THR A 115 11.89 -8.74 11.94
CA THR A 115 10.80 -9.57 12.43
C THR A 115 9.84 -9.85 11.29
N ILE A 116 9.48 -11.11 11.16
CA ILE A 116 8.62 -11.59 10.09
C ILE A 116 7.60 -12.57 10.64
N SER A 117 6.40 -12.51 10.10
CA SER A 117 5.42 -13.57 10.27
C SER A 117 4.86 -13.98 8.92
N ILE A 118 4.56 -15.27 8.78
CA ILE A 118 3.79 -15.79 7.66
C ILE A 118 2.64 -16.63 8.22
N GLN A 119 1.49 -16.62 7.56
CA GLN A 119 0.34 -17.41 7.98
C GLN A 119 -0.51 -17.82 6.79
N GLY A 120 -1.11 -19.00 6.89
CA GLY A 120 -1.93 -19.55 5.83
C GLY A 120 -2.74 -20.76 6.30
N PRO A 121 -3.83 -21.09 5.59
CA PRO A 121 -4.63 -22.27 5.84
C PRO A 121 -4.24 -23.39 4.85
N THR A 122 -4.54 -24.62 5.22
CA THR A 122 -4.37 -25.78 4.32
C THR A 122 -5.66 -26.11 3.56
N SER A 123 -6.80 -25.55 3.98
CA SER A 123 -8.05 -25.69 3.24
C SER A 123 -9.04 -24.56 3.55
N LEU A 124 -10.11 -24.51 2.75
CA LEU A 124 -11.26 -23.63 2.95
C LEU A 124 -12.53 -24.47 2.88
N ARG A 125 -13.47 -24.16 3.76
CA ARG A 125 -14.81 -24.73 3.77
C ARG A 125 -15.83 -23.59 3.71
N ILE A 126 -16.84 -23.75 2.85
CA ILE A 126 -17.83 -22.71 2.58
C ILE A 126 -19.21 -23.34 2.75
N ASP A 127 -19.98 -22.88 3.72
CA ASP A 127 -21.37 -23.26 3.88
C ASP A 127 -22.29 -22.13 3.41
N GLU A 128 -23.08 -22.41 2.38
CA GLU A 128 -24.11 -21.48 1.91
C GLU A 128 -25.39 -21.62 2.75
N GLN A 129 -25.87 -20.52 3.33
CA GLN A 129 -27.12 -20.46 4.06
C GLN A 129 -28.05 -19.38 3.48
N GLY A 130 -29.35 -19.66 3.36
CA GLY A 130 -30.37 -18.61 3.20
C GLY A 130 -31.00 -18.38 1.81
N PHE A 131 -30.68 -19.11 0.75
CA PHE A 131 -31.43 -18.97 -0.52
C PHE A 131 -32.66 -19.91 -0.56
N PRO A 132 -33.90 -19.41 -0.85
CA PRO A 132 -34.23 -18.62 -2.04
C PRO A 132 -35.40 -17.58 -1.90
N ASP A 133 -35.73 -17.06 -0.71
CA ASP A 133 -36.82 -16.07 -0.49
C ASP A 133 -36.45 -14.93 0.51
N GLY A 134 -35.17 -14.81 0.90
CA GLY A 134 -34.68 -13.81 1.86
C GLY A 134 -34.16 -12.52 1.22
N ASP A 135 -34.01 -11.46 2.03
CA ASP A 135 -33.48 -10.16 1.57
C ASP A 135 -31.96 -10.18 1.31
N GLU A 136 -31.23 -11.20 1.81
CA GLU A 136 -29.76 -11.33 1.70
C GLU A 136 -29.31 -12.80 1.60
N ALA A 137 -28.16 -13.02 0.98
CA ALA A 137 -27.40 -14.26 0.85
C ALA A 137 -26.31 -14.33 1.92
N GLU A 138 -26.10 -15.48 2.56
CA GLU A 138 -25.07 -15.63 3.58
C GLU A 138 -24.14 -16.81 3.28
N PHE A 139 -22.83 -16.54 3.33
CA PHE A 139 -21.77 -17.55 3.20
C PHE A 139 -20.97 -17.57 4.52
N GLU A 140 -20.94 -18.73 5.19
CA GLU A 140 -20.03 -18.96 6.29
C GLU A 140 -18.74 -19.57 5.74
N VAL A 141 -17.64 -18.82 5.80
CA VAL A 141 -16.33 -19.22 5.28
C VAL A 141 -15.43 -19.59 6.44
N THR A 142 -14.83 -20.78 6.38
CA THR A 142 -13.87 -21.27 7.36
C THR A 142 -12.53 -21.57 6.69
N ALA A 143 -11.48 -20.86 7.08
CA ALA A 143 -10.09 -21.20 6.78
C ALA A 143 -9.64 -22.29 7.78
N GLU A 144 -9.44 -23.50 7.26
CA GLU A 144 -9.19 -24.68 8.08
C GLU A 144 -7.70 -24.86 8.38
N ASN A 145 -7.39 -25.28 9.60
CA ASN A 145 -6.04 -25.63 10.03
C ASN A 145 -5.03 -24.48 9.76
N ARG A 146 -5.49 -23.23 9.94
CA ARG A 146 -4.66 -22.04 9.78
C ARG A 146 -3.57 -22.05 10.85
N ARG A 147 -2.34 -21.74 10.45
CA ARG A 147 -1.20 -21.58 11.35
C ARG A 147 -0.45 -20.31 11.06
N THR A 148 0.17 -19.75 12.09
CA THR A 148 1.10 -18.63 11.98
C THR A 148 2.51 -19.08 12.36
N VAL A 149 3.49 -18.65 11.58
CA VAL A 149 4.92 -18.83 11.85
C VAL A 149 5.52 -17.46 12.11
N TYR A 150 6.16 -17.29 13.27
CA TYR A 150 6.91 -16.10 13.63
C TYR A 150 8.41 -16.38 13.53
N GLY A 151 9.16 -15.48 12.91
CA GLY A 151 10.60 -15.57 12.79
C GLY A 151 11.27 -14.25 13.11
N LEU A 152 12.42 -14.33 13.79
CA LEU A 152 13.35 -13.22 13.92
C LEU A 152 14.64 -13.56 13.17
N VAL A 153 15.04 -12.69 12.25
CA VAL A 153 16.18 -12.92 11.34
C VAL A 153 17.32 -11.94 11.68
N ASP A 154 18.55 -12.47 11.79
CA ASP A 154 19.76 -11.63 11.80
C ASP A 154 20.09 -11.18 10.38
N ARG A 155 19.86 -9.89 10.11
CA ARG A 155 20.05 -9.30 8.78
C ARG A 155 21.47 -9.43 8.24
N TYR A 156 22.48 -9.55 9.10
CA TYR A 156 23.87 -9.69 8.65
C TYR A 156 24.24 -11.09 8.20
N ARG A 157 23.59 -12.10 8.79
CA ARG A 157 23.95 -13.52 8.59
C ARG A 157 22.92 -14.29 7.79
N ASP A 158 21.71 -13.74 7.63
CA ASP A 158 20.55 -14.46 7.10
C ASP A 158 20.28 -15.76 7.91
N GLU A 159 20.29 -15.62 9.23
CA GLU A 159 20.08 -16.71 10.19
C GLU A 159 18.84 -16.44 11.03
N LEU A 160 18.07 -17.49 11.32
CA LEU A 160 16.96 -17.45 12.27
C LEU A 160 17.51 -17.47 13.69
N VAL A 161 17.02 -16.54 14.52
CA VAL A 161 17.51 -16.31 15.88
C VAL A 161 16.42 -16.50 16.93
N ALA A 162 15.17 -16.50 16.47
CA ALA A 162 13.99 -16.96 17.19
C ALA A 162 12.99 -17.50 16.15
N LEU A 163 12.24 -18.55 16.49
CA LEU A 163 11.29 -19.22 15.61
C LEU A 163 10.17 -19.83 16.44
N GLU A 164 8.92 -19.57 16.05
CA GLU A 164 7.73 -20.12 16.69
C GLU A 164 6.68 -20.49 15.63
N ILE A 165 6.04 -21.65 15.79
CA ILE A 165 4.92 -22.11 14.97
C ILE A 165 3.72 -22.32 15.90
N THR A 166 2.59 -21.67 15.60
CA THR A 166 1.38 -21.83 16.41
C THR A 166 0.73 -23.20 16.20
N GLU A 167 -0.08 -23.60 17.18
CA GLU A 167 -1.03 -24.69 16.98
C GLU A 167 -2.02 -24.35 15.87
N PRO A 168 -2.60 -25.36 15.19
CA PRO A 168 -3.56 -25.12 14.12
C PRO A 168 -4.90 -24.68 14.68
N GLU A 169 -5.51 -23.70 14.00
CA GLU A 169 -6.79 -23.12 14.37
C GLU A 169 -7.68 -22.96 13.13
N ASP A 170 -8.97 -23.27 13.28
CA ASP A 170 -9.96 -22.95 12.27
C ASP A 170 -10.47 -21.52 12.50
N VAL A 171 -10.46 -20.72 11.43
CA VAL A 171 -10.88 -19.32 11.47
C VAL A 171 -12.10 -19.13 10.60
N THR A 172 -13.19 -18.63 11.18
CA THR A 172 -14.47 -18.47 10.50
C THR A 172 -14.92 -17.01 10.44
N TRP A 173 -15.49 -16.62 9.30
CA TRP A 173 -16.16 -15.33 9.10
C TRP A 173 -17.38 -15.48 8.20
N THR A 174 -18.25 -14.48 8.25
CA THR A 174 -19.48 -14.45 7.46
C THR A 174 -19.37 -13.40 6.36
N VAL A 175 -19.83 -13.77 5.17
CA VAL A 175 -19.97 -12.90 4.01
C VAL A 175 -21.45 -12.79 3.66
N THR A 176 -21.97 -11.58 3.60
CA THR A 176 -23.39 -11.31 3.28
C THR A 176 -23.51 -10.55 1.97
N GLN A 177 -24.43 -10.95 1.10
CA GLN A 177 -24.67 -10.33 -0.21
C GLN A 177 -26.14 -10.00 -0.44
N ASN A 178 -26.41 -8.84 -1.00
CA ASN A 178 -27.75 -8.47 -1.43
C ASN A 178 -28.13 -9.16 -2.77
N PRO A 179 -29.41 -9.12 -3.18
CA PRO A 179 -29.86 -9.81 -4.39
C PRO A 179 -29.21 -9.28 -5.68
N ALA A 180 -28.91 -7.99 -5.75
CA ALA A 180 -28.28 -7.38 -6.93
C ALA A 180 -26.83 -7.87 -7.10
N GLN A 181 -26.06 -7.93 -6.01
CA GLN A 181 -24.71 -8.51 -5.98
C GLN A 181 -24.73 -9.98 -6.43
N MET A 182 -25.73 -10.74 -5.98
CA MET A 182 -25.88 -12.14 -6.37
C MET A 182 -26.23 -12.33 -7.85
N GLU A 183 -27.02 -11.42 -8.43
CA GLU A 183 -27.30 -11.42 -9.87
C GLU A 183 -26.03 -11.16 -10.70
N ILE A 184 -25.20 -10.19 -10.30
CA ILE A 184 -23.89 -9.97 -10.92
C ILE A 184 -23.04 -11.25 -10.82
N GLY A 185 -23.11 -11.95 -9.68
CA GLY A 185 -22.40 -13.22 -9.49
C GLY A 185 -22.80 -14.28 -10.51
N GLN A 186 -24.10 -14.41 -10.74
CA GLN A 186 -24.62 -15.32 -11.75
C GLN A 186 -24.27 -14.89 -13.18
N MET A 187 -24.18 -13.60 -13.47
CA MET A 187 -23.71 -13.11 -14.76
C MET A 187 -22.26 -13.51 -15.01
N ILE A 188 -21.38 -13.34 -14.02
CA ILE A 188 -19.96 -13.74 -14.08
C ILE A 188 -19.83 -15.24 -14.33
N HIS A 189 -20.60 -16.08 -13.60
CA HIS A 189 -20.59 -17.53 -13.78
C HIS A 189 -20.96 -17.99 -15.20
N ARG A 190 -21.81 -17.23 -15.91
CA ARG A 190 -22.27 -17.57 -17.27
C ARG A 190 -21.29 -17.16 -18.36
N THR A 191 -20.20 -16.47 -18.03
CA THR A 191 -19.19 -16.08 -19.02
C THR A 191 -18.44 -17.29 -19.57
N GLU A 192 -18.01 -17.22 -20.84
CA GLU A 192 -17.22 -18.28 -21.49
C GLU A 192 -15.95 -18.59 -20.70
N THR A 193 -15.22 -17.55 -20.25
CA THR A 193 -14.00 -17.68 -19.44
C THR A 193 -14.20 -18.54 -18.19
N VAL A 194 -15.28 -18.32 -17.43
CA VAL A 194 -15.56 -19.06 -16.19
C VAL A 194 -16.06 -20.47 -16.51
N GLN A 195 -16.93 -20.62 -17.52
CA GLN A 195 -17.43 -21.93 -17.95
C GLN A 195 -16.33 -22.84 -18.50
N ASP A 196 -15.34 -22.29 -19.21
CA ASP A 196 -14.20 -23.05 -19.71
C ASP A 196 -13.26 -23.50 -18.58
N ALA A 197 -13.07 -22.65 -17.56
CA ALA A 197 -12.20 -22.94 -16.43
C ALA A 197 -12.82 -23.92 -15.42
N PHE A 198 -14.10 -23.77 -15.10
CA PHE A 198 -14.75 -24.47 -13.99
C PHE A 198 -15.94 -25.34 -14.41
N GLY A 199 -16.50 -25.13 -15.60
CA GLY A 199 -17.75 -25.77 -16.02
C GLY A 199 -18.96 -25.22 -15.26
N ASP A 200 -19.88 -26.12 -14.89
CA ASP A 200 -21.05 -25.75 -14.08
C ASP A 200 -20.63 -25.39 -12.65
N MET A 201 -21.00 -24.19 -12.20
CA MET A 201 -20.69 -23.67 -10.87
C MET A 201 -21.69 -24.12 -9.80
N THR A 202 -22.81 -24.76 -10.18
CA THR A 202 -23.93 -25.07 -9.28
C THR A 202 -23.53 -25.93 -8.07
N ASP A 203 -22.60 -26.88 -8.27
CA ASP A 203 -22.15 -27.80 -7.21
C ASP A 203 -20.75 -27.43 -6.66
N ARG A 204 -20.22 -26.25 -6.99
CA ARG A 204 -18.88 -25.81 -6.55
C ARG A 204 -18.98 -24.99 -5.27
N GLU A 205 -17.97 -25.12 -4.41
CA GLU A 205 -17.81 -24.27 -3.23
C GLU A 205 -17.12 -22.96 -3.65
N TRP A 206 -17.82 -21.83 -3.49
CA TRP A 206 -17.31 -20.51 -3.80
C TRP A 206 -17.92 -19.46 -2.87
N TYR A 207 -17.24 -18.32 -2.70
CA TYR A 207 -17.83 -17.15 -2.06
C TYR A 207 -17.31 -15.86 -2.72
N PRO A 208 -18.13 -14.81 -2.79
CA PRO A 208 -17.70 -13.55 -3.36
C PRO A 208 -17.08 -12.62 -2.30
N SER A 209 -16.13 -11.82 -2.76
CA SER A 209 -15.63 -10.62 -2.10
C SER A 209 -15.87 -9.44 -3.04
N TRP A 210 -17.03 -8.80 -2.93
CA TRP A 210 -17.34 -7.65 -3.78
C TRP A 210 -16.62 -6.40 -3.28
N LYS A 211 -15.96 -5.71 -4.21
CA LYS A 211 -15.20 -4.50 -3.92
C LYS A 211 -15.87 -3.35 -4.66
N GLY A 212 -16.76 -2.66 -3.94
CA GLY A 212 -17.58 -1.58 -4.49
C GLY A 212 -18.65 -2.09 -5.46
N ALA A 213 -19.43 -3.10 -5.07
CA ALA A 213 -20.43 -3.74 -5.93
C ALA A 213 -21.53 -2.80 -6.48
N ALA A 214 -21.60 -1.57 -5.95
CA ALA A 214 -22.53 -0.51 -6.36
C ALA A 214 -21.82 0.67 -7.06
N GLY A 215 -20.54 0.55 -7.42
CA GLY A 215 -19.67 1.69 -7.72
C GLY A 215 -19.12 2.31 -6.44
N GLY A 216 -18.16 3.23 -6.57
CA GLY A 216 -17.74 4.09 -5.44
C GLY A 216 -16.26 4.45 -5.39
N TYR A 217 -15.35 3.50 -5.68
CA TYR A 217 -13.90 3.70 -5.45
C TYR A 217 -13.02 3.30 -6.63
N ALA A 218 -13.61 2.88 -7.76
CA ALA A 218 -12.85 2.44 -8.93
C ALA A 218 -13.23 3.23 -10.18
N GLY A 219 -12.30 3.24 -11.13
CA GLY A 219 -12.45 3.82 -12.46
C GLY A 219 -11.80 2.88 -13.45
N ILE A 220 -12.47 2.65 -14.58
CA ILE A 220 -12.08 1.65 -15.57
C ILE A 220 -11.81 2.38 -16.87
N GLY A 221 -10.57 2.85 -17.05
CA GLY A 221 -10.19 3.66 -18.21
C GLY A 221 -10.31 2.92 -19.54
N GLN A 222 -10.18 1.58 -19.55
CA GLN A 222 -10.41 0.78 -20.78
C GLN A 222 -11.86 0.81 -21.29
N ALA A 223 -12.81 1.14 -20.41
CA ALA A 223 -14.23 1.33 -20.73
C ALA A 223 -14.65 2.81 -20.71
N ASP A 224 -13.69 3.75 -20.64
CA ASP A 224 -13.93 5.19 -20.49
C ASP A 224 -14.81 5.54 -19.26
N LEU A 225 -14.77 4.73 -18.20
CA LEU A 225 -15.54 4.95 -16.96
C LEU A 225 -14.74 5.80 -15.97
N ARG A 226 -15.33 6.91 -15.51
CA ARG A 226 -14.74 7.78 -14.49
C ARG A 226 -14.85 7.18 -13.09
N HIS A 227 -14.22 7.85 -12.13
CA HIS A 227 -14.35 7.53 -10.72
C HIS A 227 -15.83 7.42 -10.30
N GLY A 228 -16.15 6.35 -9.57
CA GLY A 228 -17.49 6.08 -9.05
C GLY A 228 -18.39 5.32 -10.02
N GLU A 229 -18.05 5.25 -11.32
CA GLU A 229 -18.83 4.51 -12.32
C GLU A 229 -18.31 3.08 -12.55
N GLY A 230 -17.08 2.77 -12.10
CA GLY A 230 -16.50 1.43 -12.17
C GLY A 230 -16.63 0.65 -10.86
N ALA A 231 -16.74 -0.67 -10.98
CA ALA A 231 -16.76 -1.60 -9.86
C ALA A 231 -15.88 -2.83 -10.12
N THR A 232 -15.46 -3.53 -9.06
CA THR A 232 -14.73 -4.79 -9.20
C THR A 232 -15.34 -5.90 -8.36
N ALA A 233 -15.28 -7.13 -8.87
CA ALA A 233 -15.73 -8.31 -8.16
C ALA A 233 -14.61 -9.35 -8.11
N VAL A 234 -14.51 -9.99 -6.95
CA VAL A 234 -13.56 -11.06 -6.70
C VAL A 234 -14.35 -12.24 -6.17
N MET A 235 -14.15 -13.44 -6.71
CA MET A 235 -14.76 -14.65 -6.17
C MET A 235 -13.68 -15.68 -5.92
N HIS A 236 -13.69 -16.26 -4.74
CA HIS A 236 -12.79 -17.34 -4.37
C HIS A 236 -13.51 -18.65 -4.65
N VAL A 237 -12.90 -19.50 -5.48
CA VAL A 237 -13.44 -20.79 -5.91
C VAL A 237 -12.50 -21.88 -5.44
N LYS A 238 -13.02 -22.84 -4.69
CA LYS A 238 -12.26 -24.04 -4.31
C LYS A 238 -12.22 -24.99 -5.51
N ASP A 239 -11.02 -25.35 -5.95
CA ASP A 239 -10.80 -26.16 -7.15
C ASP A 239 -9.75 -27.25 -6.87
N ASP A 240 -10.19 -28.51 -6.77
CA ASP A 240 -9.32 -29.69 -6.56
C ASP A 240 -8.30 -29.60 -5.40
N GLY A 241 -8.61 -28.81 -4.37
CA GLY A 241 -7.74 -28.60 -3.20
C GLY A 241 -6.97 -27.29 -3.22
N ASP A 242 -6.98 -26.57 -4.34
CA ASP A 242 -6.43 -25.21 -4.47
C ASP A 242 -7.53 -24.15 -4.34
N LEU A 243 -7.10 -22.90 -4.19
CA LEU A 243 -7.96 -21.72 -4.22
C LEU A 243 -7.68 -20.88 -5.46
N ARG A 244 -8.61 -20.87 -6.41
CA ARG A 244 -8.56 -20.03 -7.61
C ARG A 244 -9.46 -18.82 -7.46
N VAL A 245 -9.15 -17.76 -8.18
CA VAL A 245 -9.88 -16.49 -8.07
C VAL A 245 -10.48 -16.10 -9.41
N ILE A 246 -11.75 -15.73 -9.41
CA ILE A 246 -12.40 -15.03 -10.53
C ILE A 246 -12.32 -13.53 -10.23
N SER A 247 -11.73 -12.77 -11.13
CA SER A 247 -11.64 -11.32 -11.07
C SER A 247 -12.50 -10.72 -12.18
N ALA A 248 -13.41 -9.83 -11.84
CA ALA A 248 -14.25 -9.13 -12.82
C ALA A 248 -14.23 -7.62 -12.63
N LEU A 249 -14.26 -6.90 -13.75
CA LEU A 249 -14.45 -5.45 -13.83
C LEU A 249 -15.86 -5.18 -14.36
N ILE A 250 -16.57 -4.28 -13.71
CA ILE A 250 -18.01 -4.06 -13.92
C ILE A 250 -18.25 -2.58 -14.20
N ASP A 251 -19.04 -2.30 -15.22
CA ASP A 251 -19.65 -1.00 -15.46
C ASP A 251 -20.87 -0.87 -14.54
N GLY A 252 -20.75 -0.01 -13.54
CA GLY A 252 -21.77 0.29 -12.55
C GLY A 252 -22.52 1.59 -12.83
N SER A 253 -22.30 2.25 -13.98
CA SER A 253 -22.92 3.54 -14.30
C SER A 253 -24.45 3.50 -14.31
N GLU A 254 -25.04 2.34 -14.57
CA GLU A 254 -26.47 2.04 -14.39
C GLU A 254 -26.65 0.96 -13.30
N PRO A 255 -26.85 1.32 -12.01
CA PRO A 255 -26.91 0.36 -10.90
C PRO A 255 -27.98 -0.74 -11.05
N GLY A 256 -29.04 -0.48 -11.82
CA GLY A 256 -30.10 -1.45 -12.10
C GLY A 256 -29.83 -2.37 -13.30
N ASN A 257 -28.73 -2.17 -14.03
CA ASN A 257 -28.35 -2.95 -15.20
C ASN A 257 -26.81 -2.93 -15.38
N PRO A 258 -26.04 -3.52 -14.45
CA PRO A 258 -24.58 -3.54 -14.54
C PRO A 258 -24.11 -4.35 -15.76
N GLU A 259 -23.01 -3.93 -16.38
CA GLU A 259 -22.38 -4.65 -17.50
C GLU A 259 -21.00 -5.19 -17.11
N LEU A 260 -20.64 -6.38 -17.61
CA LEU A 260 -19.30 -6.95 -17.39
C LEU A 260 -18.33 -6.36 -18.43
N VAL A 261 -17.31 -5.64 -17.96
CA VAL A 261 -16.26 -5.07 -18.80
C VAL A 261 -15.18 -6.11 -19.10
N ASP A 262 -14.74 -6.83 -18.07
CA ASP A 262 -13.67 -7.82 -18.18
C ASP A 262 -13.83 -8.90 -17.12
N VAL A 263 -13.48 -10.15 -17.44
CA VAL A 263 -13.54 -11.30 -16.53
C VAL A 263 -12.34 -12.20 -16.77
N ALA A 264 -11.54 -12.42 -15.73
CA ALA A 264 -10.36 -13.26 -15.74
C ALA A 264 -10.43 -14.33 -14.63
N VAL A 265 -9.83 -15.49 -14.89
CA VAL A 265 -9.61 -16.53 -13.89
C VAL A 265 -8.12 -16.60 -13.60
N VAL A 266 -7.73 -16.32 -12.37
CA VAL A 266 -6.34 -16.33 -11.93
C VAL A 266 -6.11 -17.47 -10.94
N ASP A 267 -4.98 -18.14 -11.10
CA ASP A 267 -4.67 -19.36 -10.33
C ASP A 267 -4.21 -19.05 -8.91
N HIS A 268 -3.68 -17.85 -8.69
CA HIS A 268 -3.11 -17.43 -7.42
C HIS A 268 -3.57 -16.01 -7.08
N ALA A 269 -3.80 -15.78 -5.79
CA ALA A 269 -4.23 -14.46 -5.33
C ALA A 269 -3.11 -13.40 -5.42
N VAL A 270 -1.86 -13.86 -5.40
CA VAL A 270 -0.63 -13.05 -5.51
C VAL A 270 0.29 -13.66 -6.58
N GLU A 271 1.16 -12.87 -7.21
CA GLU A 271 2.06 -13.32 -8.28
C GLU A 271 3.06 -14.38 -7.80
N TYR A 272 3.59 -14.21 -6.59
CA TYR A 272 4.54 -15.14 -5.95
C TYR A 272 4.07 -15.57 -4.56
N PRO A 273 3.11 -16.51 -4.45
CA PRO A 273 2.59 -16.93 -3.15
C PRO A 273 3.63 -17.75 -2.38
N LEU A 274 3.53 -17.73 -1.04
CA LEU A 274 4.55 -18.33 -0.17
C LEU A 274 4.72 -19.84 -0.38
N TYR A 275 3.63 -20.57 -0.61
CA TYR A 275 3.66 -22.02 -0.85
C TYR A 275 4.43 -22.37 -2.14
N ARG A 276 4.24 -21.60 -3.22
CA ARG A 276 5.04 -21.73 -4.46
C ARG A 276 6.50 -21.36 -4.24
N LEU A 277 6.77 -20.32 -3.46
CA LEU A 277 8.13 -19.92 -3.14
C LEU A 277 8.85 -21.03 -2.34
N ALA A 278 8.16 -21.64 -1.38
CA ALA A 278 8.67 -22.75 -0.57
C ALA A 278 9.09 -23.95 -1.43
N GLU A 279 8.30 -24.32 -2.46
CA GLU A 279 8.62 -25.39 -3.42
C GLU A 279 9.96 -25.16 -4.17
N THR A 280 10.41 -23.92 -4.30
CA THR A 280 11.65 -23.55 -5.00
C THR A 280 12.89 -23.51 -4.11
N ILE A 281 12.72 -23.61 -2.79
CA ILE A 281 13.78 -23.49 -1.80
C ILE A 281 14.20 -24.88 -1.33
N GLU A 282 15.49 -25.20 -1.40
CA GLU A 282 16.04 -26.42 -0.80
C GLU A 282 16.14 -26.22 0.73
N PRO A 283 15.40 -27.00 1.55
CA PRO A 283 15.45 -26.86 3.00
C PRO A 283 16.82 -27.26 3.57
N ARG A 284 17.18 -26.66 4.70
CA ARG A 284 18.36 -27.07 5.48
C ARG A 284 18.17 -28.49 6.02
N SER A 285 19.27 -29.17 6.35
CA SER A 285 19.21 -30.56 6.84
C SER A 285 18.60 -30.70 8.23
N GLU A 286 18.63 -29.64 9.04
CA GLU A 286 18.15 -29.62 10.43
C GLU A 286 17.33 -28.36 10.66
N SER A 287 16.21 -28.50 11.38
CA SER A 287 15.40 -27.37 11.84
C SER A 287 16.06 -26.71 13.04
N VAL A 288 15.92 -25.38 13.12
CA VAL A 288 16.27 -24.62 14.32
C VAL A 288 15.11 -24.49 15.30
N LEU A 289 13.91 -24.97 14.94
CA LEU A 289 12.74 -25.00 15.80
C LEU A 289 13.08 -25.71 17.13
N ALA A 290 12.66 -25.11 18.25
CA ALA A 290 13.01 -25.51 19.61
C ALA A 290 14.51 -25.45 19.98
N THR A 291 15.40 -25.14 19.04
CA THR A 291 16.83 -24.86 19.29
C THR A 291 17.07 -23.37 19.55
N VAL A 292 16.38 -22.51 18.79
CA VAL A 292 16.28 -21.07 19.08
C VAL A 292 15.07 -20.79 19.97
N PRO A 293 15.04 -19.68 20.73
CA PRO A 293 13.87 -19.30 21.52
C PRO A 293 12.64 -18.99 20.64
N ASP A 294 11.47 -18.99 21.26
CA ASP A 294 10.24 -18.45 20.66
C ASP A 294 10.37 -16.93 20.43
N VAL A 295 9.59 -16.39 19.49
CA VAL A 295 9.64 -14.96 19.16
C VAL A 295 8.88 -14.14 20.22
N PRO A 296 9.55 -13.24 20.97
CA PRO A 296 8.89 -12.45 22.00
C PRO A 296 7.73 -11.62 21.43
N THR A 297 6.60 -11.56 22.13
CA THR A 297 5.37 -10.88 21.67
C THR A 297 5.62 -9.42 21.29
N GLU A 298 6.48 -8.73 22.06
CA GLU A 298 6.85 -7.33 21.81
C GLU A 298 7.69 -7.13 20.54
N GLN A 299 8.26 -8.19 19.98
CA GLN A 299 9.05 -8.19 18.76
C GLN A 299 8.31 -8.75 17.55
N ARG A 300 7.09 -9.27 17.72
CA ARG A 300 6.28 -9.75 16.60
C ARG A 300 5.78 -8.55 15.79
N PRO A 301 5.60 -8.68 14.46
CA PRO A 301 5.08 -7.59 13.64
C PRO A 301 3.70 -7.14 14.13
N TYR A 302 3.42 -5.84 14.17
CA TYR A 302 2.13 -5.32 14.66
C TYR A 302 0.94 -5.79 13.82
N TYR A 303 1.17 -6.13 12.56
CA TYR A 303 0.11 -6.62 11.67
C TYR A 303 -0.35 -8.05 12.02
N THR A 304 0.40 -8.84 12.80
CA THR A 304 0.12 -10.27 13.00
C THR A 304 0.48 -10.78 14.41
N ALA A 305 0.60 -9.91 15.42
CA ALA A 305 1.27 -10.26 16.69
C ALA A 305 0.54 -11.24 17.63
N ASN A 306 -0.81 -11.25 17.67
CA ASN A 306 -1.62 -12.13 18.54
C ASN A 306 -2.30 -13.20 17.71
N ASP A 307 -2.27 -14.49 18.02
CA ASP A 307 -3.02 -15.54 17.31
C ASP A 307 -3.09 -15.36 15.75
N GLY A 308 -2.11 -14.72 15.10
CA GLY A 308 -2.16 -14.32 13.67
C GLY A 308 -3.00 -13.09 13.26
N TYR A 309 -3.47 -12.25 14.18
CA TYR A 309 -4.21 -11.00 13.95
C TYR A 309 -3.42 -9.76 14.37
N HIS A 310 -3.99 -8.59 14.07
CA HIS A 310 -3.46 -7.29 14.46
C HIS A 310 -3.21 -7.17 15.98
N ARG A 311 -2.12 -6.49 16.33
CA ARG A 311 -1.89 -5.96 17.68
C ARG A 311 -2.44 -4.55 17.77
N ILE A 312 -3.55 -4.39 18.48
CA ILE A 312 -4.25 -3.11 18.61
C ILE A 312 -4.05 -2.59 20.05
N GLU A 313 -3.12 -1.66 20.19
CA GLU A 313 -2.74 -0.97 21.42
C GLU A 313 -2.63 0.54 21.17
N PRO A 314 -3.74 1.22 20.81
CA PRO A 314 -3.73 2.65 20.53
C PRO A 314 -3.26 3.44 21.77
N PRO A 315 -2.48 4.53 21.58
CA PRO A 315 -2.16 5.45 22.66
C PRO A 315 -3.41 6.17 23.16
N ALA A 316 -3.26 7.00 24.20
CA ALA A 316 -4.32 7.95 24.56
C ALA A 316 -4.62 8.89 23.37
N GLU A 317 -5.89 9.32 23.23
CA GLU A 317 -6.34 10.25 22.18
C GLU A 317 -5.60 11.60 22.21
N SER A 318 -5.00 11.94 23.35
CA SER A 318 -4.12 13.10 23.51
C SER A 318 -2.94 12.73 24.40
N PHE A 319 -1.71 13.10 24.00
CA PHE A 319 -0.49 12.86 24.78
C PHE A 319 0.65 13.83 24.42
N GLU A 320 1.61 13.93 25.33
CA GLU A 320 2.83 14.72 25.15
C GLU A 320 4.07 13.82 25.20
N GLN A 321 4.99 13.98 24.25
CA GLN A 321 6.28 13.29 24.23
C GLN A 321 7.29 14.02 23.35
N ASP A 322 8.55 14.14 23.81
CA ASP A 322 9.67 14.64 23.00
C ASP A 322 9.43 16.03 22.39
N GLY A 323 8.76 16.91 23.14
CA GLY A 323 8.38 18.26 22.71
C GLY A 323 7.08 18.33 21.91
N TRP A 324 6.54 17.19 21.45
CA TRP A 324 5.30 17.11 20.72
C TRP A 324 4.10 16.97 21.65
N THR A 325 3.05 17.73 21.38
CA THR A 325 1.69 17.49 21.85
C THR A 325 0.90 16.97 20.68
N ILE A 326 0.35 15.76 20.81
CA ILE A 326 -0.40 15.09 19.75
C ILE A 326 -1.81 14.84 20.22
N GLU A 327 -2.77 15.18 19.38
CA GLU A 327 -4.15 14.71 19.50
C GLU A 327 -4.50 13.89 18.25
N TRP A 328 -5.30 12.84 18.41
CA TRP A 328 -5.73 12.04 17.28
C TRP A 328 -7.14 11.50 17.47
N GLU A 329 -7.83 11.31 16.35
CA GLU A 329 -9.14 10.68 16.29
C GLU A 329 -9.24 9.71 15.12
N GLN A 330 -10.16 8.74 15.21
CA GLN A 330 -10.47 7.88 14.08
C GLN A 330 -11.40 8.62 13.10
N SER A 331 -11.04 8.67 11.82
CA SER A 331 -11.96 9.05 10.76
C SER A 331 -12.75 7.85 10.25
N ALA A 332 -13.96 8.11 9.77
CA ALA A 332 -14.74 7.13 9.05
C ALA A 332 -14.17 6.83 7.66
N VAL A 333 -13.39 7.74 7.06
CA VAL A 333 -13.01 7.66 5.63
C VAL A 333 -11.60 8.20 5.29
N HIS A 334 -10.93 8.95 6.17
CA HIS A 334 -9.61 9.56 5.89
C HIS A 334 -8.44 8.98 6.70
N GLY A 335 -8.62 7.82 7.32
CA GLY A 335 -7.65 7.26 8.25
C GLY A 335 -7.64 8.00 9.59
N ALA A 336 -6.57 7.89 10.37
CA ALA A 336 -6.48 8.61 11.63
C ALA A 336 -6.17 10.08 11.34
N THR A 337 -6.99 10.99 11.87
CA THR A 337 -6.73 12.43 11.80
C THR A 337 -5.89 12.80 13.01
N VAL A 338 -4.78 13.50 12.78
CA VAL A 338 -3.79 13.87 13.80
C VAL A 338 -3.67 15.38 13.85
N SER A 339 -3.68 15.98 15.05
CA SER A 339 -3.23 17.35 15.28
C SER A 339 -1.87 17.33 15.99
N ALA A 340 -1.05 18.36 15.75
CA ALA A 340 0.23 18.46 16.43
C ALA A 340 0.63 19.89 16.76
N ALA A 341 1.16 20.04 17.97
CA ALA A 341 1.94 21.19 18.42
C ALA A 341 3.33 20.73 18.85
N TYR A 342 4.32 21.60 18.72
CA TYR A 342 5.69 21.36 19.14
C TYR A 342 6.15 22.52 20.04
N ASN A 343 6.64 22.20 21.24
CA ASN A 343 6.99 23.17 22.29
C ASN A 343 5.87 24.20 22.57
N ASP A 344 4.64 23.73 22.74
CA ASP A 344 3.42 24.52 22.99
C ASP A 344 2.96 25.42 21.81
N SER A 345 3.62 25.34 20.65
CA SER A 345 3.25 26.11 19.44
C SER A 345 2.65 25.18 18.36
N PRO A 346 1.54 25.55 17.71
CA PRO A 346 0.88 24.70 16.71
C PRO A 346 1.79 24.48 15.49
N VAL A 347 1.69 23.29 14.88
CA VAL A 347 2.41 22.94 13.64
C VAL A 347 1.41 22.72 12.51
N PHE A 348 0.37 21.93 12.77
CA PHE A 348 -0.80 21.74 11.92
C PHE A 348 -2.03 21.47 12.79
N GLU A 349 -3.18 21.97 12.37
CA GLU A 349 -4.46 21.75 13.06
C GLU A 349 -4.97 20.33 12.80
N ALA A 350 -4.76 19.82 11.58
CA ALA A 350 -5.15 18.47 11.21
C ALA A 350 -4.28 17.94 10.07
N MET A 351 -3.91 16.66 10.16
CA MET A 351 -3.26 15.87 9.13
C MET A 351 -3.97 14.53 9.02
N ASP A 352 -4.37 14.16 7.81
CA ASP A 352 -4.98 12.85 7.52
C ASP A 352 -4.57 12.35 6.12
N SER A 353 -5.08 11.19 5.71
CA SER A 353 -4.88 10.64 4.37
C SER A 353 -6.22 10.36 3.71
N PRO A 354 -6.81 11.36 3.02
CA PRO A 354 -8.15 11.22 2.47
C PRO A 354 -8.26 10.13 1.42
N ILE A 355 -7.22 9.95 0.60
CA ILE A 355 -7.23 9.04 -0.55
C ILE A 355 -5.84 8.42 -0.76
N THR A 356 -5.83 7.15 -1.13
CA THR A 356 -4.69 6.51 -1.78
C THR A 356 -5.07 6.05 -3.18
N TYR A 357 -4.27 6.42 -4.17
CA TYR A 357 -4.47 6.03 -5.56
C TYR A 357 -3.69 4.75 -5.84
N THR A 358 -4.34 3.79 -6.49
CA THR A 358 -3.67 2.62 -7.07
C THR A 358 -4.02 2.47 -8.53
N GLY A 359 -3.10 2.85 -9.41
CA GLY A 359 -3.25 2.78 -10.86
C GLY A 359 -2.59 1.53 -11.46
N TYR A 360 -3.29 0.85 -12.35
CA TYR A 360 -2.80 -0.29 -13.14
C TYR A 360 -2.83 0.03 -14.63
N TYR A 361 -1.89 -0.53 -15.39
CA TYR A 361 -1.87 -0.43 -16.86
C TYR A 361 -1.76 1.00 -17.40
N LEU A 362 -1.05 1.87 -16.67
CA LEU A 362 -0.76 3.23 -17.09
C LEU A 362 0.16 3.30 -18.33
N PRO A 363 0.01 4.32 -19.19
CA PRO A 363 1.03 4.68 -20.18
C PRO A 363 2.39 4.98 -19.54
N PRO A 364 3.50 4.94 -20.31
CA PRO A 364 4.75 5.55 -19.91
C PRO A 364 4.54 7.00 -19.45
N ARG A 365 5.21 7.38 -18.35
CA ARG A 365 5.00 8.70 -17.71
C ARG A 365 5.43 9.87 -18.60
N GLU A 366 6.49 9.71 -19.40
CA GLU A 366 7.00 10.72 -20.36
C GLU A 366 7.24 12.11 -19.76
N GLY A 367 7.64 12.18 -18.47
CA GLY A 367 7.91 13.44 -17.77
C GLY A 367 6.68 14.25 -17.38
N ARG A 368 5.48 13.67 -17.40
CA ARG A 368 4.25 14.29 -16.92
C ARG A 368 4.11 14.14 -15.40
N ASN A 369 3.54 15.14 -14.74
CA ASN A 369 3.11 15.07 -13.34
C ASN A 369 1.95 14.09 -13.14
N THR A 370 1.62 13.70 -11.91
CA THR A 370 0.58 12.66 -11.73
C THR A 370 -0.79 13.07 -12.22
N ARG A 371 -1.19 14.34 -12.08
CA ARG A 371 -2.44 14.87 -12.64
C ARG A 371 -2.52 14.65 -14.16
N GLU A 372 -1.55 15.15 -14.92
CA GLU A 372 -1.52 15.04 -16.39
C GLU A 372 -1.32 13.61 -16.88
N TRP A 373 -0.62 12.80 -16.09
CA TRP A 373 -0.37 11.41 -16.42
C TRP A 373 -1.63 10.55 -16.20
N TYR A 374 -2.28 10.68 -15.05
CA TYR A 374 -3.47 9.92 -14.69
C TYR A 374 -4.71 10.41 -15.45
N PHE A 375 -4.83 11.73 -15.66
CA PHE A 375 -6.02 12.40 -16.19
C PHE A 375 -5.67 13.41 -17.30
N PRO A 376 -5.15 12.96 -18.46
CA PRO A 376 -4.59 13.84 -19.50
C PRO A 376 -5.60 14.77 -20.20
N ASP A 377 -6.90 14.50 -20.08
CA ASP A 377 -7.95 15.34 -20.67
C ASP A 377 -8.60 16.29 -19.63
N ASP A 378 -8.11 16.30 -18.38
CA ASP A 378 -8.77 16.96 -17.23
C ASP A 378 -10.25 16.50 -17.04
N ASP A 379 -10.60 15.32 -17.54
CA ASP A 379 -11.98 14.85 -17.76
C ASP A 379 -12.31 13.59 -16.93
N THR A 380 -11.75 13.48 -15.72
CA THR A 380 -11.99 12.45 -14.68
C THR A 380 -11.72 10.97 -15.04
N VAL A 381 -11.61 10.63 -16.33
CA VAL A 381 -11.33 9.27 -16.80
C VAL A 381 -9.83 8.97 -16.68
N PHE A 382 -9.52 7.88 -15.99
CA PHE A 382 -8.15 7.41 -15.79
C PHE A 382 -7.51 6.95 -17.11
N SER A 383 -6.22 7.24 -17.28
CA SER A 383 -5.49 6.94 -18.52
C SER A 383 -5.02 5.48 -18.63
N GLY A 384 -4.98 4.74 -17.53
CA GLY A 384 -4.70 3.29 -17.50
C GLY A 384 -5.98 2.43 -17.53
N ASP A 385 -5.85 1.12 -17.29
CA ASP A 385 -7.01 0.21 -17.39
C ASP A 385 -7.88 0.20 -16.12
N LEU A 386 -7.26 0.40 -14.94
CA LEU A 386 -7.95 0.37 -13.64
C LEU A 386 -7.28 1.32 -12.64
N LEU A 387 -8.07 2.15 -11.99
CA LEU A 387 -7.64 2.99 -10.87
C LEU A 387 -8.55 2.73 -9.66
N PHE A 388 -7.94 2.61 -8.49
CA PHE A 388 -8.64 2.69 -7.20
C PHE A 388 -8.35 4.02 -6.50
N TRP A 389 -9.39 4.58 -5.88
CA TRP A 389 -9.38 5.71 -4.96
C TRP A 389 -9.74 5.20 -3.57
N ASP A 390 -8.74 4.73 -2.84
CA ASP A 390 -9.01 4.06 -1.58
C ASP A 390 -9.13 5.04 -0.44
N VAL A 391 -10.25 4.90 0.26
CA VAL A 391 -10.51 5.53 1.55
C VAL A 391 -10.11 4.60 2.68
N HIS A 392 -9.81 5.21 3.83
CA HIS A 392 -9.25 4.51 4.99
C HIS A 392 -10.20 4.64 6.18
N SER A 393 -10.73 3.51 6.63
CA SER A 393 -11.75 3.44 7.68
C SER A 393 -11.43 2.33 8.67
N SER A 394 -11.71 2.54 9.95
CA SER A 394 -11.70 1.43 10.93
C SER A 394 -12.90 0.49 10.78
N VAL A 395 -13.99 0.96 10.15
CA VAL A 395 -15.25 0.20 9.99
C VAL A 395 -15.22 -0.63 8.72
N THR A 396 -14.90 -0.02 7.59
CA THR A 396 -14.83 -0.66 6.27
C THR A 396 -13.37 -0.74 5.82
N GLY A 397 -12.66 -1.74 6.34
CA GLY A 397 -11.28 -2.02 5.96
C GLY A 397 -10.21 -1.64 6.99
N GLY A 398 -10.53 -1.79 8.28
CA GLY A 398 -9.65 -1.43 9.40
C GLY A 398 -8.34 -2.24 9.51
N PRO A 399 -7.68 -2.19 10.69
CA PRO A 399 -8.23 -1.78 11.99
C PRO A 399 -8.10 -0.29 12.31
N GLY A 400 -7.43 0.52 11.48
CA GLY A 400 -7.12 1.91 11.79
C GLY A 400 -5.85 2.05 12.63
N LEU A 401 -5.82 2.99 13.58
CA LEU A 401 -4.64 3.19 14.42
C LEU A 401 -4.36 1.93 15.26
N LEU A 402 -3.21 1.31 15.02
CA LEU A 402 -2.76 0.11 15.71
C LEU A 402 -2.08 0.45 17.04
N GLY A 403 -1.25 1.49 17.07
CA GLY A 403 -0.50 1.82 18.29
C GLY A 403 0.55 2.89 18.11
N LYS A 404 1.27 3.15 19.21
CA LYS A 404 2.42 4.05 19.27
C LYS A 404 3.69 3.25 19.48
N LEU A 405 4.65 3.39 18.58
CA LEU A 405 5.96 2.71 18.65
C LEU A 405 7.04 3.70 19.02
N ASP A 406 7.61 3.56 20.21
CA ASP A 406 8.77 4.35 20.62
C ASP A 406 10.06 3.80 20.00
N PHE A 407 10.93 4.68 19.52
CA PHE A 407 12.25 4.30 19.02
C PHE A 407 13.36 5.13 19.69
N PRO A 408 14.46 4.48 20.12
CA PRO A 408 15.51 5.17 20.86
C PRO A 408 16.44 5.97 19.94
N ALA A 409 17.08 7.00 20.50
CA ALA A 409 18.13 7.74 19.82
C ALA A 409 19.30 6.83 19.40
N ARG A 410 19.83 7.02 18.18
CA ARG A 410 20.96 6.25 17.64
C ARG A 410 21.70 7.04 16.57
N GLU A 411 23.04 7.03 16.63
CA GLU A 411 23.92 7.48 15.53
C GLU A 411 23.49 8.81 14.86
N GLY A 412 23.25 9.85 15.67
CA GLY A 412 22.88 11.18 15.15
C GLY A 412 21.38 11.37 14.85
N VAL A 413 20.57 10.32 15.03
CA VAL A 413 19.10 10.38 15.02
C VAL A 413 18.60 10.46 16.47
N PRO A 414 17.77 11.46 16.82
CA PRO A 414 17.22 11.58 18.16
C PRO A 414 16.15 10.51 18.45
N ASN A 415 15.68 10.47 19.69
CA ASN A 415 14.50 9.66 20.02
C ASN A 415 13.24 10.22 19.36
N GLY A 416 12.21 9.39 19.35
CA GLY A 416 10.90 9.76 18.85
C GLY A 416 9.92 8.60 18.94
N PHE A 417 8.80 8.75 18.26
CA PHE A 417 7.75 7.75 18.21
C PHE A 417 7.05 7.74 16.85
N GLN A 418 6.47 6.60 16.51
CA GLN A 418 5.59 6.43 15.35
C GLN A 418 4.17 6.23 15.81
N LEU A 419 3.23 7.02 15.30
CA LEU A 419 1.83 6.62 15.23
C LEU A 419 1.66 5.68 14.04
N LYS A 420 1.22 4.45 14.32
CA LYS A 420 1.14 3.38 13.33
C LYS A 420 -0.31 3.02 13.07
N SER A 421 -0.74 3.03 11.81
CA SER A 421 -2.07 2.60 11.41
C SER A 421 -2.02 1.54 10.32
N HIS A 422 -3.10 0.80 10.16
CA HIS A 422 -3.23 -0.17 9.08
C HIS A 422 -4.64 -0.20 8.51
N TYR A 423 -4.70 -0.30 7.18
CA TYR A 423 -5.95 -0.39 6.45
C TYR A 423 -5.89 -1.47 5.37
N HIS A 424 -6.95 -2.26 5.31
CA HIS A 424 -7.29 -3.15 4.22
C HIS A 424 -8.66 -2.74 3.68
N SER A 425 -8.74 -1.69 2.86
CA SER A 425 -9.99 -1.27 2.22
C SER A 425 -10.75 -2.49 1.67
N SER A 426 -12.06 -2.59 1.81
CA SER A 426 -12.84 -3.77 1.36
C SER A 426 -12.45 -5.16 1.93
N ALA A 427 -11.65 -5.27 2.99
CA ALA A 427 -11.50 -6.54 3.70
C ALA A 427 -12.80 -6.93 4.41
N ILE A 428 -13.06 -8.23 4.50
CA ILE A 428 -14.30 -8.77 5.02
C ILE A 428 -14.12 -9.26 6.45
N GLY A 429 -15.07 -8.89 7.30
CA GLY A 429 -15.12 -9.30 8.69
C GLY A 429 -14.25 -8.42 9.59
N ARG A 430 -14.33 -8.70 10.89
CA ARG A 430 -13.64 -7.91 11.91
C ARG A 430 -12.12 -8.00 11.73
N GLU A 431 -11.44 -6.86 11.82
CA GLU A 431 -9.97 -6.75 11.77
C GLU A 431 -9.36 -7.42 10.51
N SER A 432 -10.12 -7.45 9.42
CA SER A 432 -9.68 -7.96 8.12
C SER A 432 -9.32 -9.46 8.16
N ILE A 433 -10.14 -10.23 8.88
CA ILE A 433 -9.96 -11.67 9.16
C ILE A 433 -9.77 -12.54 7.90
N ASP A 434 -10.37 -12.18 6.78
CA ASP A 434 -10.17 -12.83 5.48
C ASP A 434 -8.72 -12.70 4.96
N PHE A 435 -8.15 -11.49 5.05
CA PHE A 435 -6.75 -11.22 4.72
C PHE A 435 -5.81 -11.97 5.65
N HIS A 436 -6.06 -11.93 6.96
CA HIS A 436 -5.29 -12.70 7.95
C HIS A 436 -5.45 -14.22 7.80
N SER A 437 -6.54 -14.67 7.17
CA SER A 437 -6.70 -16.07 6.81
C SER A 437 -5.92 -16.47 5.55
N GLY A 438 -5.14 -15.56 4.95
CA GLY A 438 -4.33 -15.82 3.77
C GLY A 438 -5.08 -15.70 2.44
N VAL A 439 -6.37 -15.34 2.48
CA VAL A 439 -7.25 -15.23 1.30
C VAL A 439 -7.29 -13.79 0.78
N ARG A 440 -6.10 -13.24 0.53
CA ARG A 440 -5.90 -11.82 0.20
C ARG A 440 -5.91 -11.56 -1.31
N PHE A 441 -7.02 -11.07 -1.84
CA PHE A 441 -7.09 -10.63 -3.24
C PHE A 441 -7.58 -9.19 -3.37
N GLY A 442 -6.91 -8.39 -4.19
CA GLY A 442 -7.23 -6.98 -4.43
C GLY A 442 -6.35 -5.98 -3.64
N PRO A 443 -6.68 -4.68 -3.67
CA PRO A 443 -5.62 -3.66 -3.62
C PRO A 443 -4.99 -3.28 -2.27
N TYR A 444 -5.23 -3.98 -1.15
CA TYR A 444 -5.23 -3.28 0.13
C TYR A 444 -4.40 -3.92 1.24
N ASN A 445 -3.28 -3.28 1.55
CA ASN A 445 -2.52 -3.44 2.77
C ASN A 445 -1.69 -2.16 2.90
N TYR A 446 -2.30 -1.16 3.51
CA TYR A 446 -1.78 0.19 3.64
C TYR A 446 -1.33 0.44 5.07
N ASP A 447 -0.09 0.86 5.20
CA ASP A 447 0.48 1.36 6.43
C ASP A 447 0.73 2.85 6.25
N ILE A 448 -0.12 3.64 6.89
CA ILE A 448 -0.06 5.10 6.91
C ILE A 448 0.40 5.47 8.31
N ALA A 449 1.64 5.90 8.43
CA ALA A 449 2.27 6.13 9.72
C ALA A 449 2.91 7.52 9.78
N TYR A 450 3.04 8.03 10.99
CA TYR A 450 3.60 9.36 11.26
C TYR A 450 4.69 9.24 12.31
N GLU A 451 5.95 9.51 11.93
CA GLU A 451 7.08 9.52 12.85
C GLU A 451 7.40 10.93 13.33
N PHE A 452 7.40 11.14 14.64
CA PHE A 452 7.70 12.41 15.30
C PHE A 452 9.02 12.28 16.05
N TYR A 453 9.93 13.23 15.88
CA TYR A 453 11.28 13.20 16.43
C TYR A 453 11.53 14.38 17.39
N GLU A 454 12.34 14.15 18.43
CA GLU A 454 12.70 15.16 19.46
C GLU A 454 13.37 16.42 18.87
N ASP A 455 13.91 16.36 17.65
CA ASP A 455 14.52 17.51 16.98
C ASP A 455 13.54 18.35 16.15
N GLY A 456 12.23 18.13 16.31
CA GLY A 456 11.20 18.85 15.56
C GLY A 456 11.14 18.41 14.09
N VAL A 457 11.43 17.16 13.80
CA VAL A 457 11.16 16.58 12.46
C VAL A 457 9.93 15.70 12.53
N LEU A 458 9.06 15.84 11.54
CA LEU A 458 7.96 14.93 11.25
C LEU A 458 8.26 14.18 9.95
N THR A 459 7.97 12.89 9.93
CA THR A 459 8.14 12.03 8.76
C THR A 459 6.87 11.21 8.55
N PRO A 460 5.99 11.64 7.62
CA PRO A 460 4.94 10.77 7.09
C PRO A 460 5.60 9.58 6.40
N VAL A 461 5.08 8.39 6.65
CA VAL A 461 5.54 7.14 6.06
C VAL A 461 4.35 6.43 5.46
N PHE A 462 4.46 6.12 4.17
CA PHE A 462 3.50 5.28 3.47
C PHE A 462 4.19 3.98 3.08
N ARG A 463 3.69 2.86 3.59
CA ARG A 463 4.13 1.52 3.17
C ARG A 463 2.93 0.79 2.60
N ARG A 464 3.17 0.04 1.53
CA ARG A 464 2.17 -0.83 0.91
C ARG A 464 2.74 -2.22 0.72
N ALA A 465 2.03 -3.22 1.24
CA ALA A 465 2.31 -4.62 0.96
C ALA A 465 1.21 -5.24 0.09
N GLY A 466 1.44 -6.45 -0.42
CA GLY A 466 0.39 -7.24 -1.07
C GLY A 466 0.26 -7.06 -2.59
N PRO A 467 -0.56 -7.91 -3.22
CA PRO A 467 -0.47 -8.20 -4.65
C PRO A 467 -1.17 -7.21 -5.59
N GLY A 468 -2.05 -6.34 -5.09
CA GLY A 468 -2.94 -5.62 -5.99
C GLY A 468 -3.72 -6.53 -6.96
N PHE A 469 -4.24 -5.97 -8.05
CA PHE A 469 -4.76 -6.73 -9.20
C PHE A 469 -3.62 -7.23 -10.12
N MET A 470 -2.38 -7.34 -9.62
CA MET A 470 -1.22 -7.68 -10.46
C MET A 470 -1.40 -9.00 -11.22
N THR A 471 -1.94 -10.03 -10.59
CA THR A 471 -2.06 -11.36 -11.21
C THR A 471 -3.01 -11.37 -12.40
N HIS A 472 -4.14 -10.68 -12.31
CA HIS A 472 -5.05 -10.43 -13.45
C HIS A 472 -4.27 -9.82 -14.62
N PHE A 473 -3.49 -8.81 -14.29
CA PHE A 473 -2.82 -7.94 -15.23
C PHE A 473 -1.59 -8.62 -15.87
N MET A 474 -0.79 -9.37 -15.11
CA MET A 474 0.29 -10.20 -15.66
C MET A 474 -0.23 -11.31 -16.58
N GLN A 475 -1.35 -11.95 -16.23
CA GLN A 475 -1.99 -12.92 -17.12
C GLN A 475 -2.41 -12.27 -18.45
N LYS A 476 -3.00 -11.06 -18.41
CA LYS A 476 -3.35 -10.29 -19.61
C LYS A 476 -2.12 -9.95 -20.45
N LEU A 477 -0.98 -9.62 -19.83
CA LEU A 477 0.29 -9.40 -20.53
C LEU A 477 0.76 -10.66 -21.26
N GLU A 478 0.80 -11.81 -20.56
CA GLU A 478 1.25 -13.08 -21.13
C GLU A 478 0.38 -13.53 -22.32
N GLN A 479 -0.95 -13.41 -22.19
CA GLN A 479 -1.89 -13.77 -23.25
C GLN A 479 -1.76 -12.87 -24.49
N ASN A 480 -1.32 -11.63 -24.32
CA ASN A 480 -1.20 -10.65 -25.41
C ASN A 480 0.24 -10.45 -25.92
N ALA A 481 1.20 -11.24 -25.43
CA ALA A 481 2.64 -11.08 -25.72
C ALA A 481 2.96 -11.07 -27.22
N ASP A 482 2.22 -11.85 -28.03
CA ASP A 482 2.40 -11.93 -29.48
C ASP A 482 1.81 -10.75 -30.28
N SER A 483 0.97 -9.93 -29.65
CA SER A 483 0.28 -8.77 -30.28
C SER A 483 0.67 -7.42 -29.69
N TYR A 484 1.65 -7.43 -28.79
CA TYR A 484 2.12 -6.28 -28.05
C TYR A 484 2.72 -5.24 -29.01
N GLY A 485 2.14 -4.02 -29.03
CA GLY A 485 2.51 -2.93 -29.94
C GLY A 485 1.61 -2.73 -31.17
N GLU A 486 0.75 -3.68 -31.57
CA GLU A 486 -0.11 -3.51 -32.75
C GLU A 486 -1.48 -2.84 -32.45
N ASN A 487 -1.94 -2.90 -31.18
CA ASN A 487 -3.25 -2.40 -30.74
C ASN A 487 -3.19 -1.23 -29.73
N GLY A 488 -2.01 -0.61 -29.53
CA GLY A 488 -1.84 0.50 -28.59
C GLY A 488 -1.59 0.07 -27.14
N THR A 489 -1.10 -1.15 -26.92
CA THR A 489 -0.50 -1.60 -25.65
C THR A 489 1.00 -1.26 -25.66
N TYR A 490 1.45 -0.59 -24.61
CA TYR A 490 2.74 0.12 -24.48
C TYR A 490 3.96 -0.80 -24.57
N GLU A 491 5.08 -0.36 -25.17
CA GLU A 491 6.30 -1.18 -25.38
C GLU A 491 7.02 -1.66 -24.09
N GLU A 492 6.68 -1.13 -22.91
CA GLU A 492 7.25 -1.51 -21.62
C GLU A 492 6.26 -2.33 -20.76
N PRO A 493 6.75 -3.26 -19.92
CA PRO A 493 5.91 -4.00 -18.99
C PRO A 493 5.20 -3.06 -18.03
N VAL A 494 3.92 -3.32 -17.82
CA VAL A 494 3.07 -2.54 -16.95
C VAL A 494 3.49 -2.70 -15.49
N VAL A 495 3.63 -1.57 -14.82
CA VAL A 495 4.06 -1.45 -13.43
C VAL A 495 2.96 -0.68 -12.68
N PRO A 496 2.34 -1.23 -11.62
CA PRO A 496 1.36 -0.48 -10.84
C PRO A 496 2.04 0.71 -10.18
N HIS A 497 1.28 1.78 -10.07
CA HIS A 497 1.72 3.02 -9.46
C HIS A 497 0.81 3.36 -8.28
N TYR A 498 1.42 3.81 -7.19
CA TYR A 498 0.73 4.15 -5.95
C TYR A 498 0.95 5.62 -5.61
N ILE A 499 -0.06 6.26 -5.05
CA ILE A 499 0.05 7.60 -4.50
C ILE A 499 -0.67 7.62 -3.17
N SER A 500 0.02 7.97 -2.09
CA SER A 500 -0.66 8.35 -0.84
C SER A 500 -0.79 9.85 -0.80
N ALA A 501 -2.02 10.36 -0.81
CA ALA A 501 -2.29 11.77 -0.62
C ALA A 501 -2.41 12.03 0.89
N GLN A 502 -1.50 12.84 1.43
CA GLN A 502 -1.56 13.36 2.79
C GLN A 502 -2.07 14.79 2.73
N ALA A 503 -3.15 15.11 3.44
CA ALA A 503 -3.70 16.45 3.50
C ALA A 503 -3.37 17.08 4.85
N ILE A 504 -2.82 18.29 4.85
CA ILE A 504 -2.30 18.97 6.05
C ILE A 504 -2.87 20.39 6.12
N ASP A 505 -3.65 20.69 7.16
CA ASP A 505 -4.05 22.06 7.51
C ASP A 505 -2.93 22.70 8.32
N ILE A 506 -2.00 23.36 7.61
CA ILE A 506 -0.71 23.78 8.16
C ILE A 506 -0.82 25.12 8.92
N THR A 507 -0.30 25.16 10.14
CA THR A 507 -0.48 26.27 11.11
C THR A 507 0.81 26.60 11.85
N PRO A 508 1.90 27.01 11.16
CA PRO A 508 3.20 27.21 11.77
C PRO A 508 3.16 28.32 12.83
N GLY A 509 3.14 27.95 14.11
CA GLY A 509 3.10 28.87 15.26
C GLY A 509 1.81 29.70 15.41
N THR A 510 0.85 29.60 14.48
CA THR A 510 -0.39 30.39 14.49
C THR A 510 -1.52 29.73 13.72
N GLU A 511 -2.76 29.99 14.15
CA GLU A 511 -3.99 29.58 13.48
C GLU A 511 -4.56 30.67 12.54
N ASP A 512 -3.92 31.85 12.44
CA ASP A 512 -4.48 33.00 11.71
C ASP A 512 -4.17 32.97 10.19
N GLY A 513 -3.09 32.31 9.78
CA GLY A 513 -2.67 32.19 8.37
C GLY A 513 -1.18 31.92 8.19
N THR A 514 -0.76 31.66 6.95
CA THR A 514 0.57 31.14 6.63
C THR A 514 1.22 31.92 5.49
N ALA A 515 2.51 32.25 5.62
CA ALA A 515 3.32 32.77 4.52
C ALA A 515 4.05 31.62 3.81
N VAL A 516 4.17 31.69 2.48
CA VAL A 516 4.74 30.61 1.67
C VAL A 516 5.94 31.10 0.87
N GLU A 517 7.05 30.38 0.95
CA GLU A 517 8.25 30.60 0.15
C GLU A 517 8.66 29.30 -0.56
N LEU A 518 9.19 29.42 -1.77
CA LEU A 518 9.67 28.30 -2.58
C LEU A 518 11.14 28.51 -2.93
N PHE A 519 11.98 27.56 -2.55
CA PHE A 519 13.36 27.46 -3.02
C PHE A 519 13.42 26.44 -4.17
N ASP A 520 13.89 26.85 -5.34
CA ASP A 520 13.97 26.02 -6.55
C ASP A 520 15.33 25.30 -6.72
N GLY A 521 16.21 25.40 -5.72
CA GLY A 521 17.59 24.93 -5.78
C GLY A 521 18.62 26.05 -5.94
N ASP A 522 18.21 27.22 -6.45
CA ASP A 522 19.07 28.38 -6.69
C ASP A 522 18.63 29.62 -5.90
N GLU A 523 17.33 29.96 -5.90
CA GLU A 523 16.80 31.15 -5.23
C GLU A 523 15.46 30.92 -4.51
N TRP A 524 15.20 31.77 -3.53
CA TRP A 524 13.91 31.82 -2.84
C TRP A 524 12.95 32.75 -3.57
N THR A 525 11.75 32.27 -3.82
CA THR A 525 10.63 33.00 -4.41
C THR A 525 9.41 32.96 -3.49
N THR A 526 8.48 33.88 -3.70
CA THR A 526 7.24 33.99 -2.90
C THR A 526 6.06 33.87 -3.85
N PRO A 527 5.47 32.67 -4.01
CA PRO A 527 4.29 32.47 -4.86
C PRO A 527 3.12 33.33 -4.36
N GLU A 528 2.47 34.09 -5.25
CA GLU A 528 1.35 34.97 -4.85
C GLU A 528 0.02 34.20 -4.75
N SER A 529 -0.11 33.10 -5.50
CA SER A 529 -1.33 32.29 -5.62
C SER A 529 -1.06 30.81 -5.40
N GLU A 530 -2.13 30.04 -5.27
CA GLU A 530 -2.13 28.57 -5.24
C GLU A 530 -1.32 27.96 -6.37
N PHE A 531 -0.75 26.78 -6.11
CA PHE A 531 0.10 26.11 -7.07
C PHE A 531 0.17 24.60 -6.84
N TYR A 532 0.63 23.93 -7.90
CA TYR A 532 0.97 22.52 -7.91
C TYR A 532 2.41 22.38 -8.42
N LEU A 533 3.21 21.60 -7.69
CA LEU A 533 4.64 21.51 -7.87
C LEU A 533 5.10 20.05 -7.89
N GLU A 534 5.80 19.67 -8.95
CA GLU A 534 6.57 18.42 -8.98
C GLU A 534 7.83 18.58 -8.13
N GLY A 535 8.15 17.55 -7.34
CA GLY A 535 9.35 17.53 -6.55
C GLY A 535 10.59 17.27 -7.39
N GLU A 536 11.63 18.06 -7.15
CA GLU A 536 12.96 17.85 -7.68
C GLU A 536 13.98 17.94 -6.54
N PRO A 537 15.05 17.11 -6.56
CA PRO A 537 16.07 17.18 -5.52
C PRO A 537 16.67 18.58 -5.38
N GLY A 538 16.54 19.16 -4.18
CA GLY A 538 17.03 20.51 -3.87
C GLY A 538 15.93 21.56 -3.77
N THR A 539 14.71 21.24 -4.19
CA THR A 539 13.52 22.09 -4.02
C THR A 539 13.02 22.03 -2.58
N ILE A 540 12.65 23.18 -2.01
CA ILE A 540 12.11 23.28 -0.65
C ILE A 540 10.91 24.23 -0.66
N VAL A 541 9.78 23.77 -0.13
CA VAL A 541 8.63 24.64 0.19
C VAL A 541 8.67 24.97 1.67
N ARG A 542 8.61 26.26 2.01
CA ARG A 542 8.58 26.74 3.39
C ARG A 542 7.24 27.38 3.70
N PHE A 543 6.67 26.96 4.83
CA PHE A 543 5.49 27.55 5.45
C PHE A 543 5.91 28.27 6.72
N SER A 544 5.63 29.56 6.84
CA SER A 544 6.12 30.39 7.95
C SER A 544 4.98 31.11 8.65
N ASN A 545 5.12 31.32 9.96
CA ASN A 545 4.30 32.27 10.71
C ASN A 545 4.54 33.69 10.15
N PRO A 546 3.53 34.39 9.61
CA PRO A 546 3.70 35.74 9.09
C PRO A 546 4.17 36.76 10.15
N ASP A 547 3.80 36.51 11.41
CA ASP A 547 4.06 37.39 12.55
C ASP A 547 5.06 36.79 13.56
N GLY A 548 5.68 35.66 13.23
CA GLY A 548 6.54 34.88 14.13
C GLY A 548 7.83 34.37 13.49
N THR A 549 8.49 33.43 14.16
CA THR A 549 9.74 32.80 13.68
C THR A 549 9.57 31.34 13.30
N GLU A 550 8.42 30.77 13.61
CA GLU A 550 8.08 29.37 13.39
C GLU A 550 7.98 29.09 11.89
N THR A 551 8.69 28.07 11.42
CA THR A 551 8.63 27.61 10.02
C THR A 551 8.56 26.10 9.94
N VAL A 552 7.91 25.61 8.90
CA VAL A 552 7.86 24.21 8.49
C VAL A 552 8.44 24.11 7.08
N ASP A 553 9.60 23.46 6.96
CA ASP A 553 10.26 23.24 5.67
C ASP A 553 9.95 21.83 5.15
N VAL A 554 9.47 21.76 3.91
CA VAL A 554 9.17 20.53 3.18
C VAL A 554 10.13 20.41 1.99
N PRO A 555 11.30 19.76 2.17
CA PRO A 555 12.15 19.37 1.04
C PRO A 555 11.42 18.37 0.15
N LEU A 556 11.52 18.57 -1.16
CA LEU A 556 10.94 17.70 -2.17
C LEU A 556 12.02 16.89 -2.90
N ASP A 557 11.62 15.76 -3.45
CA ASP A 557 12.41 14.93 -4.36
C ASP A 557 11.51 14.33 -5.45
N GLU A 558 12.08 13.51 -6.33
CA GLU A 558 11.38 12.91 -7.48
C GLU A 558 10.20 11.98 -7.10
N THR A 559 10.05 11.63 -5.82
CA THR A 559 8.97 10.80 -5.30
C THR A 559 7.87 11.60 -4.61
N LEU A 560 7.98 12.94 -4.59
CA LEU A 560 7.02 13.82 -3.94
C LEU A 560 6.46 14.81 -4.95
N GLU A 561 5.17 15.08 -4.84
CA GLU A 561 4.54 16.25 -5.46
C GLU A 561 3.73 16.99 -4.39
N LEU A 562 3.55 18.29 -4.56
CA LEU A 562 2.94 19.14 -3.56
C LEU A 562 1.93 20.08 -4.19
N VAL A 563 0.72 20.15 -3.61
CA VAL A 563 -0.31 21.13 -3.96
C VAL A 563 -0.52 22.03 -2.76
N VAL A 564 -0.47 23.35 -2.97
CA VAL A 564 -0.86 24.35 -1.97
C VAL A 564 -2.12 25.04 -2.45
N VAL A 565 -3.20 24.86 -1.70
CA VAL A 565 -4.48 25.54 -1.94
C VAL A 565 -4.89 26.32 -0.70
N ARG A 566 -5.68 27.38 -0.90
CA ARG A 566 -6.33 28.08 0.19
C ARG A 566 -7.36 27.13 0.80
N ARG A 567 -7.49 27.15 2.13
CA ARG A 567 -8.51 26.34 2.82
C ARG A 567 -9.91 26.78 2.39
N ASP A 568 -10.64 25.86 1.78
CA ASP A 568 -12.06 25.99 1.46
C ASP A 568 -12.84 24.83 2.10
N SER A 569 -13.91 25.17 2.81
CA SER A 569 -14.77 24.20 3.49
C SER A 569 -15.66 23.37 2.56
N ASP A 570 -15.75 23.74 1.29
CA ASP A 570 -16.49 22.97 0.28
C ASP A 570 -15.61 21.93 -0.43
N GLU A 571 -14.29 21.92 -0.20
CA GLU A 571 -13.33 20.97 -0.76
C GLU A 571 -13.09 19.78 0.18
N ILE A 572 -12.64 18.66 -0.38
CA ILE A 572 -12.19 17.54 0.45
C ILE A 572 -10.88 17.98 1.11
N GLY A 573 -10.70 17.65 2.39
CA GLY A 573 -9.55 18.07 3.16
C GLY A 573 -9.61 17.53 4.59
N PRO A 574 -8.62 17.86 5.43
CA PRO A 574 -8.54 17.33 6.77
C PRO A 574 -9.65 17.92 7.67
N GLY A 575 -10.30 17.06 8.46
CA GLY A 575 -11.19 17.48 9.57
C GLY A 575 -12.57 18.07 9.21
N GLU A 576 -13.04 18.03 7.97
CA GLU A 576 -14.31 18.66 7.55
C GLU A 576 -15.39 17.71 6.98
N TYR A 577 -16.66 18.17 7.02
CA TYR A 577 -17.87 17.49 6.52
C TYR A 577 -17.83 16.99 5.04
N PRO A 578 -17.06 17.58 4.10
CA PRO A 578 -16.94 17.09 2.73
C PRO A 578 -16.31 15.70 2.59
N ALA A 579 -15.63 15.19 3.63
CA ALA A 579 -15.04 13.86 3.68
C ALA A 579 -16.00 12.74 3.26
N HIS A 580 -17.28 12.86 3.63
CA HIS A 580 -18.31 11.89 3.28
C HIS A 580 -18.57 11.79 1.76
N ARG A 581 -18.19 12.79 0.96
CA ARG A 581 -18.35 12.75 -0.51
C ARG A 581 -17.48 11.68 -1.17
N LEU A 582 -16.44 11.19 -0.49
CA LEU A 582 -15.68 10.03 -0.95
C LEU A 582 -16.40 8.70 -0.73
N TYR A 583 -17.34 8.66 0.22
CA TYR A 583 -18.12 7.46 0.58
C TYR A 583 -19.55 7.48 0.03
N ASP A 584 -20.02 8.62 -0.48
CA ASP A 584 -21.37 8.76 -1.01
C ASP A 584 -21.52 7.95 -2.31
N GLU A 585 -21.84 6.67 -2.18
CA GLU A 585 -22.06 5.75 -3.32
C GLU A 585 -23.18 6.25 -4.26
N ASP A 586 -24.08 7.13 -3.78
CA ASP A 586 -25.14 7.75 -4.57
C ASP A 586 -24.67 9.02 -5.32
N ALA A 587 -23.49 9.56 -4.98
CA ALA A 587 -22.90 10.75 -5.60
C ALA A 587 -21.52 10.46 -6.18
N LEU A 588 -21.42 10.47 -7.52
CA LEU A 588 -20.14 10.40 -8.19
C LEU A 588 -19.21 11.51 -7.68
N SER A 589 -18.11 11.13 -7.04
CA SER A 589 -17.14 12.10 -6.54
C SER A 589 -16.51 12.85 -7.72
N GLU A 590 -16.61 14.18 -7.69
CA GLU A 590 -15.94 15.07 -8.65
C GLU A 590 -14.43 15.17 -8.40
N LEU A 591 -13.92 14.60 -7.29
CA LEU A 591 -12.49 14.57 -7.00
C LEU A 591 -11.78 13.48 -7.81
N TYR A 592 -10.95 13.92 -8.75
CA TYR A 592 -10.03 13.06 -9.50
C TYR A 592 -8.59 13.23 -9.03
N HIS A 593 -8.15 14.46 -8.67
CA HIS A 593 -6.78 14.73 -8.21
C HIS A 593 -6.73 16.02 -7.37
N PRO A 594 -5.95 16.11 -6.26
CA PRO A 594 -5.94 17.32 -5.42
C PRO A 594 -5.56 18.61 -6.15
N ALA A 595 -4.68 18.52 -7.15
CA ALA A 595 -4.32 19.67 -8.00
C ALA A 595 -5.48 20.21 -8.88
N GLN A 596 -6.68 19.61 -8.85
CA GLN A 596 -7.88 20.17 -9.46
C GLN A 596 -8.38 21.42 -8.75
N TYR A 597 -8.03 21.57 -7.46
CA TYR A 597 -8.45 22.68 -6.61
C TYR A 597 -7.65 23.95 -6.83
N VAL A 598 -6.53 23.89 -7.56
CA VAL A 598 -5.73 25.09 -7.88
C VAL A 598 -6.51 25.99 -8.85
N ASP A 599 -7.00 27.13 -8.35
CA ASP A 599 -7.82 28.10 -9.10
C ASP A 599 -7.31 29.56 -8.97
N GLU A 600 -5.98 29.70 -8.84
CA GLU A 600 -5.26 31.00 -8.80
C GLU A 600 -5.66 31.92 -7.62
N GLN A 601 -6.21 31.38 -6.53
CA GLN A 601 -6.53 32.19 -5.34
C GLN A 601 -5.26 32.68 -4.64
N PRO A 602 -5.31 33.83 -3.96
CA PRO A 602 -4.18 34.29 -3.15
C PRO A 602 -3.96 33.38 -1.94
N ILE A 603 -2.68 33.10 -1.63
CA ILE A 603 -2.29 32.20 -0.51
C ILE A 603 -1.53 32.88 0.62
N GLN A 604 -0.94 34.05 0.38
CA GLN A 604 -0.06 34.70 1.36
C GLN A 604 -0.85 35.24 2.55
N GLY A 605 -0.56 34.74 3.75
CA GLY A 605 -1.23 35.11 5.00
C GLY A 605 -2.63 34.52 5.15
N GLU A 606 -3.01 33.54 4.31
CA GLU A 606 -4.28 32.83 4.39
C GLU A 606 -4.09 31.47 5.08
N ARG A 607 -5.20 30.83 5.46
CA ARG A 607 -5.20 29.42 5.87
C ARG A 607 -5.05 28.53 4.66
N LEU A 608 -4.21 27.50 4.76
CA LEU A 608 -3.81 26.68 3.61
C LEU A 608 -4.00 25.20 3.91
N ILE A 609 -4.43 24.45 2.89
CA ILE A 609 -4.31 23.00 2.86
C ILE A 609 -3.14 22.64 1.96
N VAL A 610 -2.22 21.83 2.51
CA VAL A 610 -1.09 21.27 1.79
C VAL A 610 -1.39 19.81 1.49
N TRP A 611 -1.52 19.48 0.21
CA TRP A 611 -1.58 18.10 -0.24
C TRP A 611 -0.19 17.64 -0.62
N LEU A 612 0.34 16.70 0.15
CA LEU A 612 1.59 16.04 -0.12
C LEU A 612 1.31 14.68 -0.76
N LEU A 613 1.65 14.56 -2.04
CA LEU A 613 1.48 13.33 -2.82
C LEU A 613 2.76 12.52 -2.74
N MET A 614 2.71 11.41 -2.02
CA MET A 614 3.84 10.51 -1.85
C MET A 614 3.75 9.41 -2.91
N LEU A 615 4.61 9.49 -3.91
CA LEU A 615 4.57 8.67 -5.12
C LEU A 615 5.33 7.36 -4.97
N GLY A 616 4.77 6.31 -5.56
CA GLY A 616 5.33 4.98 -5.53
C GLY A 616 5.30 4.26 -6.86
N SER A 617 6.41 4.27 -7.57
CA SER A 617 6.57 3.49 -8.78
C SER A 617 7.17 2.12 -8.46
N THR A 618 6.48 1.03 -8.82
CA THR A 618 6.99 -0.33 -8.56
C THR A 618 8.09 -0.79 -9.50
N ASN A 619 8.50 0.03 -10.49
CA ASN A 619 9.68 -0.24 -11.32
C ASN A 619 10.98 -0.24 -10.48
N GLN A 620 10.92 0.29 -9.25
CA GLN A 620 11.99 0.23 -8.26
C GLN A 620 12.02 -1.09 -7.47
N LEU A 621 11.00 -1.94 -7.62
CA LEU A 621 10.90 -3.21 -6.90
C LEU A 621 11.32 -4.39 -7.82
N PRO A 622 12.19 -5.29 -7.35
CA PRO A 622 12.66 -6.41 -8.18
C PRO A 622 11.58 -7.46 -8.48
N TYR A 623 10.50 -7.51 -7.69
CA TYR A 623 9.34 -8.40 -7.87
C TYR A 623 8.08 -7.68 -7.39
N PRO A 624 7.17 -7.26 -8.28
CA PRO A 624 6.17 -6.23 -7.97
C PRO A 624 4.94 -6.70 -7.17
N ALA A 625 4.80 -7.97 -6.78
CA ALA A 625 3.62 -8.39 -6.02
C ALA A 625 3.84 -9.61 -5.10
N GLY A 626 3.49 -9.45 -3.82
CA GLY A 626 3.30 -10.55 -2.86
C GLY A 626 4.29 -10.59 -1.70
N VAL A 627 5.59 -10.40 -1.93
CA VAL A 627 6.65 -10.55 -0.90
C VAL A 627 7.52 -9.30 -0.72
N THR A 628 7.16 -8.23 -1.41
CA THR A 628 7.88 -6.96 -1.41
C THR A 628 6.99 -5.88 -0.80
N ASN A 629 7.57 -4.95 -0.04
CA ASN A 629 6.88 -3.75 0.39
C ASN A 629 7.36 -2.57 -0.43
N PHE A 630 6.41 -1.81 -0.95
CA PHE A 630 6.66 -0.46 -1.39
C PHE A 630 6.73 0.46 -0.15
N VAL A 631 7.66 1.41 -0.14
CA VAL A 631 7.80 2.41 0.91
C VAL A 631 8.16 3.74 0.28
N THR A 632 7.49 4.79 0.72
CA THR A 632 7.86 6.18 0.49
C THR A 632 7.72 6.96 1.79
N THR A 633 8.57 7.96 1.95
CA THR A 633 8.61 8.82 3.13
C THR A 633 8.71 10.27 2.68
N ALA A 634 8.23 11.17 3.50
CA ALA A 634 8.47 12.59 3.32
C ALA A 634 9.07 13.18 4.60
N ARG A 635 9.58 14.40 4.52
CA ARG A 635 10.18 15.07 5.68
C ARG A 635 9.62 16.48 5.82
N LEU A 636 9.18 16.81 7.02
CA LEU A 636 8.84 18.16 7.43
C LEU A 636 9.78 18.54 8.57
N THR A 637 10.49 19.66 8.44
CA THR A 637 11.49 20.11 9.42
C THR A 637 11.04 21.42 10.05
N LEU A 638 10.90 21.43 11.37
CA LEU A 638 10.52 22.61 12.13
C LEU A 638 11.73 23.48 12.45
N SER A 639 11.54 24.80 12.41
CA SER A 639 12.53 25.77 12.89
C SER A 639 11.85 26.97 13.55
N GLY A 640 12.51 27.59 14.53
CA GLY A 640 11.97 28.77 15.23
C GLY A 640 10.85 28.51 16.24
N TYR A 641 10.59 27.23 16.57
CA TYR A 641 9.73 26.76 17.67
C TYR A 641 10.45 26.72 19.02
#